data_AF-A0A6J8D2L4-F1
#
_entry.id   AF-A0A6J8D2L4-F1
#
_cell.length_a   1.000
_cell.length_b   1.000
_cell.length_c   1.000
_cell.angle_alpha   90.00
_cell.angle_beta   90.00
_cell.angle_gamma   90.00
#
_symmetry.space_group_name_H-M   'P 1'
#
loop_
_entity.id
_entity.type
_entity.pdbx_description
1 polymer ?
#
loop_
_entity_poly.entity_id
_entity_poly.type
_entity_poly.pdbx_seq_one_letter_code
_entity_poly.pdbx_strand_id
1 'polypeptide(L)'
;MSIHFYNSNNQQRKEITCLLEKLPDICLIIPNLHRNEKGINTGTARLYEACYIGKMNGTLKKWTSLFRGYQQRWVVLTNDGCLKYYETEPEDLTEPPRGQIKLSFAEIERKDEKRFKVISNEGQKFSFRAENEEEADQWIAIIEEIKSGAKDDLSDEEEKEEEDETDSVRDDEENKEVVTKEETHFERRFTSLKGVVKTVMSREQVTAQFRRLMIESKRRNFQVVAAIDFGSSYTCCAFSFKSEYKKDPLDIHIVTLGESYKEPTILLLNQEGQFDSFGSKAEEKLTQLQQEDPDGANDWYLFRNFKMQLYNNKSLSKLLKFKDLGGKSMKADYVFALCIEYIYNMVFEKIYDKDSSLKDYDVRWVLTCPAMWNESARQFMLEAAEESGIDRKSITLVLEPEAAAICCKYLESDKKLKGTKGTHVFSPGSRFLIVDLGGGAVDITANEVLESGQLKEIYNASGGPWGGNMINHKIWIVIYDFFGNAVVQNFMKEHGDDYLQMIRAVEEEKKNYDFDERFHVEIPDTLFEEAKKMNADLVYEKNKDSVKIVKGRLQIEKKMVNAIFKECIDTLCKNIKDLLGKKETEDVSSLIMVGGYSSCTLLQKTLKDMFSDIKIIYPPDPETTVIKGAVIMGHMNTPIARRLARYHYGIAINSELDLVESFNGSLAEQTDTEPEFHAFIKKLDPIKVNDVIAEYDVPVSSGQEKVIIEVYASDSNVPPAVVSDAHCRKIGTIRIKMSNISDDTMLKVGMSCDGTEFKAVARDYTTGRCFAGICRFLE
;
A
#
# COMPACT_ATOMS: atom_id res chain seq x y z
N MET A 1 -5.07 -28.00 -2.34
CA MET A 1 -6.04 -29.11 -2.41
C MET A 1 -7.23 -28.73 -1.56
N SER A 2 -8.37 -28.43 -2.18
CA SER A 2 -9.65 -28.27 -1.48
C SER A 2 -10.48 -29.50 -1.82
N ILE A 3 -10.77 -30.37 -0.84
CA ILE A 3 -11.69 -31.50 -0.99
C ILE A 3 -12.67 -31.48 0.17
N HIS A 4 -13.94 -31.69 -0.16
CA HIS A 4 -15.13 -31.77 0.69
C HIS A 4 -14.93 -32.55 2.01
N PHE A 5 -15.21 -31.89 3.14
CA PHE A 5 -15.39 -32.53 4.45
C PHE A 5 -16.73 -32.14 5.06
N TYR A 6 -17.79 -32.87 4.69
CA TYR A 6 -19.11 -32.70 5.31
C TYR A 6 -19.64 -33.95 6.03
N ASN A 7 -18.85 -35.04 6.16
CA ASN A 7 -19.31 -36.27 6.85
C ASN A 7 -18.15 -37.13 7.42
N SER A 8 -17.63 -36.83 8.62
CA SER A 8 -16.68 -37.72 9.33
C SER A 8 -17.09 -37.95 10.80
N ASN A 9 -16.90 -39.19 11.30
CA ASN A 9 -17.37 -39.64 12.61
C ASN A 9 -16.41 -39.25 13.78
N ASN A 10 -16.90 -39.39 15.02
CA ASN A 10 -16.21 -38.97 16.26
C ASN A 10 -14.82 -39.58 16.52
N GLN A 11 -14.49 -40.75 15.95
CA GLN A 11 -13.17 -41.37 16.09
C GLN A 11 -12.13 -40.68 15.19
N GLN A 12 -12.50 -40.33 13.95
CA GLN A 12 -11.64 -39.57 13.03
C GLN A 12 -11.44 -38.12 13.48
N ARG A 13 -12.44 -37.51 14.14
CA ARG A 13 -12.28 -36.18 14.76
C ARG A 13 -11.23 -36.19 15.88
N LYS A 14 -11.19 -37.25 16.71
CA LYS A 14 -10.18 -37.40 17.77
C LYS A 14 -8.76 -37.62 17.24
N GLU A 15 -8.61 -38.35 16.13
CA GLU A 15 -7.30 -38.50 15.47
C GLU A 15 -6.84 -37.19 14.82
N ILE A 16 -7.76 -36.39 14.27
CA ILE A 16 -7.47 -35.05 13.72
C ILE A 16 -7.12 -34.05 14.84
N THR A 17 -7.81 -34.07 15.99
CA THR A 17 -7.44 -33.24 17.15
C THR A 17 -6.06 -33.61 17.69
N CYS A 18 -5.70 -34.90 17.72
CA CYS A 18 -4.37 -35.36 18.13
C CYS A 18 -3.26 -35.03 17.11
N LEU A 19 -3.62 -34.83 15.83
CA LEU A 19 -2.72 -34.33 14.77
C LEU A 19 -2.58 -32.80 14.79
N LEU A 20 -3.64 -32.05 15.14
CA LEU A 20 -3.63 -30.59 15.28
C LEU A 20 -2.88 -30.12 16.54
N GLU A 21 -2.92 -30.89 17.63
CA GLU A 21 -2.12 -30.63 18.84
C GLU A 21 -0.60 -30.84 18.62
N LYS A 22 -0.18 -31.41 17.47
CA LYS A 22 1.22 -31.67 17.12
C LYS A 22 1.75 -30.76 15.99
N LEU A 23 0.98 -29.76 15.57
CA LEU A 23 1.36 -28.76 14.56
C LEU A 23 1.29 -27.35 15.18
N PRO A 24 2.41 -26.78 15.66
CA PRO A 24 2.44 -25.42 16.23
C PRO A 24 2.34 -24.30 15.18
N ASP A 25 2.47 -24.65 13.89
CA ASP A 25 2.46 -23.70 12.79
C ASP A 25 1.07 -23.66 12.14
N ILE A 26 0.36 -22.55 12.38
CA ILE A 26 -0.88 -22.01 11.75
C ILE A 26 -1.85 -21.53 12.85
N CYS A 27 -1.44 -20.51 13.60
CA CYS A 27 -2.35 -19.68 14.40
C CYS A 27 -1.93 -18.20 14.30
N LEU A 28 -1.95 -17.68 13.06
CA LEU A 28 -2.20 -16.26 12.75
C LEU A 28 -3.48 -16.11 11.93
N ILE A 29 -4.32 -17.14 11.94
CA ILE A 29 -5.63 -17.23 11.29
C ILE A 29 -6.49 -17.99 12.30
N ILE A 30 -7.65 -17.41 12.68
CA ILE A 30 -8.69 -17.88 13.63
C ILE A 30 -8.54 -17.40 15.10
N PRO A 31 -9.28 -16.34 15.50
CA PRO A 31 -9.98 -16.22 16.80
C PRO A 31 -11.45 -16.63 16.58
N ASN A 32 -12.21 -17.39 17.37
CA ASN A 32 -12.19 -17.85 18.74
C ASN A 32 -12.70 -19.30 18.80
N LEU A 33 -12.17 -20.10 19.71
CA LEU A 33 -12.90 -21.21 20.33
C LEU A 33 -13.07 -20.82 21.80
N HIS A 34 -14.27 -20.44 22.22
CA HIS A 34 -14.57 -20.26 23.64
C HIS A 34 -14.96 -21.57 24.30
N ARG A 35 -14.27 -21.86 25.42
CA ARG A 35 -14.49 -22.99 26.31
C ARG A 35 -15.77 -22.81 27.09
N ASN A 36 -16.36 -23.93 27.53
CA ASN A 36 -17.02 -23.94 28.82
C ASN A 36 -16.42 -24.99 29.77
N GLU A 37 -16.23 -24.51 31.00
CA GLU A 37 -16.04 -25.24 32.27
C GLU A 37 -14.70 -25.95 32.52
N LYS A 38 -13.65 -25.14 32.79
CA LYS A 38 -12.81 -25.17 34.01
C LYS A 38 -11.63 -24.20 33.82
N GLY A 39 -11.48 -23.29 34.78
CA GLY A 39 -10.70 -22.05 34.65
C GLY A 39 -9.23 -22.22 34.27
N ILE A 40 -8.83 -21.47 33.24
CA ILE A 40 -7.45 -21.03 32.96
C ILE A 40 -7.57 -19.66 32.27
N ASN A 41 -6.92 -18.63 32.82
CA ASN A 41 -6.89 -17.25 32.33
C ASN A 41 -6.06 -17.15 31.04
N THR A 42 -6.62 -16.59 29.96
CA THR A 42 -5.92 -16.22 28.72
C THR A 42 -6.08 -14.72 28.45
N GLY A 43 -5.05 -13.93 28.76
CA GLY A 43 -5.01 -12.47 28.67
C GLY A 43 -4.57 -11.89 27.31
N THR A 44 -4.73 -12.63 26.21
CA THR A 44 -4.28 -12.23 24.86
C THR A 44 -5.41 -11.75 23.94
N ALA A 45 -6.68 -11.82 24.34
CA ALA A 45 -7.82 -11.48 23.49
C ALA A 45 -8.22 -9.99 23.47
N ARG A 46 -7.73 -9.15 24.41
CA ARG A 46 -8.27 -7.79 24.59
C ARG A 46 -7.60 -6.68 23.77
N LEU A 47 -6.53 -6.96 23.03
CA LEU A 47 -5.76 -5.92 22.34
C LEU A 47 -6.26 -5.57 20.92
N TYR A 48 -7.14 -6.39 20.32
CA TYR A 48 -7.72 -6.13 19.01
C TYR A 48 -9.16 -5.58 19.03
N GLU A 49 -9.88 -5.71 20.15
CA GLU A 49 -11.30 -5.29 20.25
C GLU A 49 -11.49 -3.76 20.23
N ALA A 50 -10.46 -2.95 20.50
CA ALA A 50 -10.59 -1.50 20.60
C ALA A 50 -10.55 -0.72 19.27
N CYS A 51 -10.39 -1.39 18.11
CA CYS A 51 -10.30 -0.73 16.80
C CYS A 51 -11.54 -0.91 15.89
N TYR A 52 -12.53 -1.72 16.28
CA TYR A 52 -13.68 -2.05 15.42
C TYR A 52 -15.05 -1.99 16.11
N ILE A 53 -15.15 -1.32 17.26
CA ILE A 53 -16.45 -0.96 17.82
C ILE A 53 -16.95 0.25 17.02
N GLY A 54 -18.00 0.08 16.21
CA GLY A 54 -18.67 1.22 15.56
C GLY A 54 -19.05 2.28 16.60
N LYS A 55 -19.05 3.56 16.22
CA LYS A 55 -19.31 4.74 17.09
C LYS A 55 -20.39 4.51 18.13
N MET A 56 -21.41 3.72 17.78
CA MET A 56 -22.39 3.14 18.70
C MET A 56 -22.80 1.74 18.26
N ASN A 57 -23.04 0.83 19.21
CA ASN A 57 -23.67 -0.46 18.97
C ASN A 57 -24.52 -0.86 20.17
N GLY A 58 -25.51 -1.71 19.93
CA GLY A 58 -26.42 -2.17 20.98
C GLY A 58 -27.64 -2.89 20.41
N THR A 59 -28.47 -3.44 21.30
CA THR A 59 -29.67 -4.19 20.90
C THR A 59 -30.87 -3.25 20.77
N LEU A 60 -31.40 -3.09 19.56
CA LEU A 60 -32.68 -2.40 19.32
C LEU A 60 -33.74 -3.36 18.82
N LYS A 61 -35.02 -3.04 19.04
CA LYS A 61 -36.12 -3.79 18.41
C LYS A 61 -36.37 -3.23 17.02
N LYS A 62 -36.09 -4.00 15.96
CA LYS A 62 -36.34 -3.62 14.56
C LYS A 62 -37.62 -4.22 14.01
N TRP A 63 -38.43 -3.44 13.29
CA TRP A 63 -39.61 -3.95 12.59
C TRP A 63 -39.21 -4.87 11.42
N THR A 64 -39.86 -6.03 11.32
CA THR A 64 -39.65 -7.01 10.25
C THR A 64 -40.98 -7.31 9.56
N SER A 65 -41.02 -7.16 8.23
CA SER A 65 -42.23 -7.41 7.42
C SER A 65 -42.60 -8.89 7.38
N LEU A 66 -41.59 -9.78 7.40
CA LEU A 66 -41.76 -11.23 7.37
C LEU A 66 -42.52 -11.78 8.58
N PHE A 67 -42.29 -11.21 9.77
CA PHE A 67 -42.95 -11.64 11.02
C PHE A 67 -44.03 -10.66 11.51
N ARG A 68 -44.32 -9.60 10.74
CA ARG A 68 -45.26 -8.51 11.07
C ARG A 68 -45.10 -8.02 12.52
N GLY A 69 -43.85 -7.78 12.93
CA GLY A 69 -43.54 -7.45 14.32
C GLY A 69 -42.11 -6.97 14.54
N TYR A 70 -41.89 -6.42 15.74
CA TYR A 70 -40.58 -5.97 16.22
C TYR A 70 -39.76 -7.16 16.73
N GLN A 71 -38.54 -7.29 16.26
CA GLN A 71 -37.59 -8.33 16.67
C GLN A 71 -36.33 -7.68 17.25
N GLN A 72 -35.74 -8.25 18.30
CA GLN A 72 -34.45 -7.80 18.80
C GLN A 72 -33.39 -8.02 17.73
N ARG A 73 -32.61 -6.97 17.46
CA ARG A 73 -31.51 -6.98 16.50
C ARG A 73 -30.34 -6.25 17.13
N TRP A 74 -29.15 -6.79 16.92
CA TRP A 74 -27.94 -6.05 17.23
C TRP A 74 -27.71 -5.02 16.15
N VAL A 75 -27.69 -3.75 16.52
CA VAL A 75 -27.52 -2.64 15.61
C VAL A 75 -26.13 -2.07 15.82
N VAL A 76 -25.43 -1.81 14.73
CA VAL A 76 -24.09 -1.26 14.73
C VAL A 76 -24.08 -0.05 13.82
N LEU A 77 -23.69 1.08 14.38
CA LEU A 77 -23.43 2.30 13.67
C LEU A 77 -21.93 2.43 13.48
N THR A 78 -21.47 2.24 12.25
CA THR A 78 -20.04 2.22 11.93
C THR A 78 -19.51 3.62 11.65
N ASN A 79 -18.20 3.80 11.88
CA ASN A 79 -17.53 5.10 11.74
C ASN A 79 -17.47 5.61 10.28
N ASP A 80 -17.75 4.74 9.30
CA ASP A 80 -17.85 5.04 7.87
C ASP A 80 -19.27 5.50 7.44
N GLY A 81 -20.15 5.84 8.39
CA GLY A 81 -21.48 6.37 8.09
C GLY A 81 -22.52 5.34 7.69
N CYS A 82 -22.35 4.06 8.09
CA CYS A 82 -23.33 3.01 7.81
C CYS A 82 -24.05 2.54 9.09
N LEU A 83 -25.38 2.37 8.99
CA LEU A 83 -26.21 1.76 10.02
C LEU A 83 -26.55 0.32 9.61
N LYS A 84 -25.96 -0.66 10.31
CA LYS A 84 -26.07 -2.09 10.03
C LYS A 84 -26.87 -2.77 11.14
N TYR A 85 -27.59 -3.84 10.81
CA TYR A 85 -28.22 -4.67 11.84
C TYR A 85 -28.05 -6.17 11.58
N TYR A 86 -27.92 -6.91 12.66
CA TYR A 86 -27.67 -8.34 12.73
C TYR A 86 -28.76 -9.01 13.56
N GLU A 87 -28.90 -10.33 13.39
CA GLU A 87 -29.90 -11.10 14.13
C GLU A 87 -29.59 -11.14 15.63
N THR A 88 -28.33 -11.34 15.97
CA THR A 88 -27.74 -11.28 17.32
C THR A 88 -26.44 -10.49 17.25
N GLU A 89 -25.83 -10.20 18.41
CA GLU A 89 -24.47 -9.63 18.45
C GLU A 89 -23.53 -10.58 17.71
N PRO A 90 -22.87 -10.13 16.63
CA PRO A 90 -22.00 -10.99 15.85
C PRO A 90 -20.67 -11.18 16.59
N GLU A 91 -20.15 -12.41 16.63
CA GLU A 91 -18.88 -12.72 17.31
C GLU A 91 -17.67 -12.05 16.62
N ASP A 92 -17.80 -11.73 15.32
CA ASP A 92 -16.96 -10.80 14.59
C ASP A 92 -17.80 -10.02 13.55
N LEU A 93 -17.41 -8.78 13.19
CA LEU A 93 -18.13 -7.97 12.19
C LEU A 93 -17.93 -8.46 10.74
N THR A 94 -17.41 -9.67 10.53
CA THR A 94 -17.27 -10.28 9.18
C THR A 94 -18.52 -11.03 8.75
N GLU A 95 -19.43 -11.33 9.69
CA GLU A 95 -20.76 -11.81 9.36
C GLU A 95 -21.50 -10.78 8.49
N PRO A 96 -22.17 -11.19 7.39
CA PRO A 96 -22.92 -10.25 6.57
C PRO A 96 -24.14 -9.72 7.34
N PRO A 97 -24.35 -8.39 7.40
CA PRO A 97 -25.51 -7.84 8.08
C PRO A 97 -26.82 -8.27 7.41
N ARG A 98 -27.88 -8.41 8.19
CA ARG A 98 -29.24 -8.66 7.68
C ARG A 98 -29.78 -7.48 6.89
N GLY A 99 -29.18 -6.30 7.05
CA GLY A 99 -29.38 -5.15 6.20
C GLY A 99 -28.52 -3.98 6.67
N GLN A 100 -28.24 -3.07 5.75
CA GLN A 100 -27.44 -1.88 5.98
C GLN A 100 -28.06 -0.67 5.27
N ILE A 101 -27.92 0.52 5.86
CA ILE A 101 -28.26 1.80 5.25
C ILE A 101 -27.06 2.73 5.38
N LYS A 102 -26.64 3.35 4.28
CA LYS A 102 -25.70 4.48 4.30
C LYS A 102 -26.44 5.73 4.77
N LEU A 103 -25.86 6.45 5.72
CA LEU A 103 -26.49 7.60 6.39
C LEU A 103 -26.31 8.92 5.66
N SER A 104 -25.40 8.98 4.68
CA SER A 104 -25.26 10.12 3.77
C SER A 104 -26.63 10.43 3.15
N PHE A 105 -27.18 11.60 3.48
CA PHE A 105 -28.51 12.06 3.06
C PHE A 105 -29.70 11.24 3.59
N ALA A 106 -29.53 10.41 4.62
CA ALA A 106 -30.65 9.71 5.24
C ALA A 106 -31.52 10.65 6.10
N GLU A 107 -32.83 10.46 6.05
CA GLU A 107 -33.80 11.17 6.90
C GLU A 107 -34.13 10.34 8.14
N ILE A 108 -34.16 11.00 9.31
CA ILE A 108 -34.60 10.39 10.55
C ILE A 108 -35.96 10.95 10.91
N GLU A 109 -36.94 10.07 11.09
CA GLU A 109 -38.30 10.41 11.47
C GLU A 109 -38.62 9.80 12.84
N ARG A 110 -38.84 10.65 13.84
CA ARG A 110 -39.32 10.20 15.16
C ARG A 110 -40.82 9.95 15.11
N LYS A 111 -41.24 8.78 15.60
CA LYS A 111 -42.65 8.34 15.61
C LYS A 111 -43.31 8.49 16.97
N ASP A 112 -42.58 8.24 18.05
CA ASP A 112 -42.97 8.54 19.44
C ASP A 112 -41.73 8.55 20.35
N GLU A 113 -41.95 8.61 21.67
CA GLU A 113 -40.89 8.62 22.69
C GLU A 113 -39.86 7.50 22.51
N LYS A 114 -40.26 6.30 22.06
CA LYS A 114 -39.37 5.13 21.96
C LYS A 114 -39.11 4.65 20.52
N ARG A 115 -39.81 5.19 19.53
CA ARG A 115 -39.75 4.71 18.13
C ARG A 115 -39.24 5.78 17.19
N PHE A 116 -38.30 5.38 16.34
CA PHE A 116 -37.75 6.21 15.28
C PHE A 116 -37.51 5.39 14.02
N LYS A 117 -37.37 6.09 12.90
CA LYS A 117 -37.20 5.50 11.58
C LYS A 117 -36.08 6.18 10.84
N VAL A 118 -35.22 5.40 10.22
CA VAL A 118 -34.15 5.87 9.34
C VAL A 118 -34.52 5.53 7.91
N ILE A 119 -34.53 6.53 7.03
CA ILE A 119 -34.93 6.44 5.63
C ILE A 119 -33.73 6.83 4.76
N SER A 120 -33.23 5.91 3.93
CA SER A 120 -32.13 6.20 3.01
C SER A 120 -32.62 6.99 1.80
N ASN A 121 -31.69 7.65 1.09
CA ASN A 121 -31.97 8.35 -0.17
C ASN A 121 -32.47 7.38 -1.28
N GLU A 122 -32.04 6.13 -1.24
CA GLU A 122 -32.51 5.05 -2.14
C GLU A 122 -33.88 4.46 -1.72
N GLY A 123 -34.57 5.07 -0.75
CA GLY A 123 -35.90 4.69 -0.32
C GLY A 123 -35.97 3.50 0.63
N GLN A 124 -34.84 2.96 1.10
CA GLN A 124 -34.79 1.90 2.12
C GLN A 124 -35.19 2.45 3.49
N LYS A 125 -35.91 1.66 4.29
CA LYS A 125 -36.50 2.14 5.56
C LYS A 125 -36.26 1.16 6.69
N PHE A 126 -35.53 1.58 7.73
CA PHE A 126 -35.41 0.85 8.98
C PHE A 126 -36.24 1.51 10.08
N SER A 127 -37.14 0.76 10.72
CA SER A 127 -37.93 1.23 11.86
C SER A 127 -37.47 0.53 13.11
N PHE A 128 -37.05 1.32 14.10
CA PHE A 128 -36.50 0.85 15.37
C PHE A 128 -37.39 1.28 16.54
N ARG A 129 -37.30 0.50 17.62
CA ARG A 129 -37.88 0.77 18.92
C ARG A 129 -36.81 0.53 19.99
N ALA A 130 -36.47 1.58 20.71
CA ALA A 130 -35.59 1.54 21.88
C ALA A 130 -36.35 1.05 23.13
N GLU A 131 -35.62 0.73 24.19
CA GLU A 131 -36.16 0.33 25.49
C GLU A 131 -36.86 1.50 26.21
N ASN A 132 -36.26 2.69 26.15
CA ASN A 132 -36.76 3.92 26.76
C ASN A 132 -36.50 5.14 25.84
N GLU A 133 -36.96 6.32 26.27
CA GLU A 133 -36.83 7.56 25.50
C GLU A 133 -35.38 8.03 25.41
N GLU A 134 -34.62 7.92 26.50
CA GLU A 134 -33.20 8.31 26.57
C GLU A 134 -32.33 7.51 25.59
N GLU A 135 -32.56 6.19 25.47
CA GLU A 135 -31.85 5.35 24.50
C GLU A 135 -32.22 5.74 23.06
N ALA A 136 -33.50 6.07 22.79
CA ALA A 136 -33.90 6.57 21.48
C ALA A 136 -33.22 7.91 21.15
N ASP A 137 -33.11 8.82 22.12
CA ASP A 137 -32.42 10.11 21.98
C ASP A 137 -30.94 9.92 21.67
N GLN A 138 -30.26 9.03 22.40
CA GLN A 138 -28.85 8.72 22.19
C GLN A 138 -28.58 8.18 20.78
N TRP A 139 -29.39 7.23 20.32
CA TRP A 139 -29.25 6.68 18.96
C TRP A 139 -29.50 7.75 17.90
N ILE A 140 -30.54 8.59 18.05
CA ILE A 140 -30.85 9.65 17.07
C ILE A 140 -29.72 10.70 17.05
N ALA A 141 -29.23 11.13 18.20
CA ALA A 141 -28.18 12.14 18.30
C ALA A 141 -26.88 11.70 17.61
N ILE A 142 -26.44 10.46 17.85
CA ILE A 142 -25.20 9.94 17.25
C ILE A 142 -25.38 9.70 15.74
N ILE A 143 -26.57 9.28 15.28
CA ILE A 143 -26.86 9.14 13.85
C ILE A 143 -26.87 10.52 13.15
N GLU A 144 -27.47 11.56 13.75
CA GLU A 144 -27.44 12.93 13.21
C GLU A 144 -26.01 13.52 13.21
N GLU A 145 -25.20 13.26 14.24
CA GLU A 145 -23.80 13.72 14.33
C GLU A 145 -22.93 13.13 13.21
N ILE A 146 -23.10 11.83 12.91
CA ILE A 146 -22.39 11.18 11.80
C ILE A 146 -22.89 11.71 10.45
N LYS A 147 -24.17 12.07 10.37
CA LYS A 147 -24.78 12.64 9.15
C LYS A 147 -24.36 14.09 8.90
N SER A 148 -24.16 14.91 9.93
CA SER A 148 -23.66 16.29 9.77
C SER A 148 -22.19 16.31 9.35
N GLY A 149 -21.35 15.45 9.94
CA GLY A 149 -19.95 15.34 9.54
C GLY A 149 -19.75 14.88 8.08
N ALA A 150 -20.74 14.21 7.47
CA ALA A 150 -20.72 13.82 6.06
C ALA A 150 -21.27 14.89 5.10
N LYS A 151 -21.82 16.01 5.62
CA LYS A 151 -22.32 17.15 4.82
C LYS A 151 -21.32 18.30 4.78
N ASP A 152 -20.56 18.53 5.84
CA ASP A 152 -19.53 19.58 5.89
C ASP A 152 -18.41 19.31 4.86
N ASP A 153 -18.12 18.03 4.55
CA ASP A 153 -17.17 17.63 3.49
C ASP A 153 -17.64 17.99 2.06
N LEU A 154 -18.93 18.32 1.85
CA LEU A 154 -19.49 18.64 0.53
C LEU A 154 -19.73 20.15 0.32
N SER A 155 -19.97 20.93 1.39
CA SER A 155 -20.01 22.40 1.29
C SER A 155 -18.64 22.99 0.97
N ASP A 156 -17.57 22.33 1.44
CA ASP A 156 -16.18 22.70 1.13
C ASP A 156 -15.77 22.31 -0.31
N GLU A 157 -16.55 21.48 -1.00
CA GLU A 157 -16.38 21.15 -2.42
C GLU A 157 -17.15 22.14 -3.34
N GLU A 158 -18.34 22.61 -2.94
CA GLU A 158 -19.10 23.61 -3.70
C GLU A 158 -18.49 25.03 -3.61
N GLU A 159 -17.90 25.42 -2.48
CA GLU A 159 -17.19 26.71 -2.37
C GLU A 159 -15.85 26.73 -3.13
N LYS A 160 -15.23 25.57 -3.37
CA LYS A 160 -13.99 25.46 -4.17
C LYS A 160 -14.23 25.47 -5.68
N GLU A 161 -15.41 25.07 -6.14
CA GLU A 161 -15.79 25.16 -7.56
C GLU A 161 -16.15 26.60 -7.97
N GLU A 162 -16.59 27.48 -7.05
CA GLU A 162 -16.87 28.89 -7.35
C GLU A 162 -15.64 29.83 -7.25
N GLU A 163 -14.63 29.48 -6.45
CA GLU A 163 -13.37 30.26 -6.38
C GLU A 163 -12.42 30.00 -7.57
N ASP A 164 -12.46 28.81 -8.19
CA ASP A 164 -11.64 28.47 -9.37
C ASP A 164 -12.11 29.15 -10.68
N GLU A 165 -13.34 29.70 -10.73
CA GLU A 165 -13.83 30.49 -11.88
C GLU A 165 -13.56 32.00 -11.78
N THR A 166 -13.11 32.53 -10.63
CA THR A 166 -13.00 33.99 -10.43
C THR A 166 -11.57 34.57 -10.42
N ASP A 167 -10.52 33.75 -10.42
CA ASP A 167 -9.13 34.25 -10.28
C ASP A 167 -8.29 34.32 -11.57
N SER A 168 -8.92 34.40 -12.75
CA SER A 168 -8.22 34.61 -14.02
C SER A 168 -8.19 36.06 -14.53
N VAL A 169 -8.64 37.05 -13.76
CA VAL A 169 -8.62 38.46 -14.21
C VAL A 169 -8.31 39.44 -13.08
N ARG A 170 -7.04 39.88 -13.02
CA ARG A 170 -6.44 41.16 -12.49
C ARG A 170 -5.03 40.81 -11.97
N ASP A 171 -3.92 41.32 -12.49
CA ASP A 171 -3.57 42.70 -12.81
C ASP A 171 -2.63 42.78 -14.02
N ASP A 172 -2.88 43.76 -14.90
CA ASP A 172 -1.85 44.67 -15.43
C ASP A 172 -2.57 45.75 -16.27
N GLU A 173 -3.14 46.75 -15.59
CA GLU A 173 -3.47 48.03 -16.20
C GLU A 173 -2.49 49.10 -15.69
N GLU A 174 -1.55 49.51 -16.54
CA GLU A 174 -1.19 50.92 -16.60
C GLU A 174 -0.82 51.37 -18.03
N ASN A 175 -1.79 52.09 -18.64
CA ASN A 175 -1.68 53.18 -19.62
C ASN A 175 -0.90 52.94 -20.94
N LYS A 176 -1.36 53.32 -22.14
CA LYS A 176 -2.51 54.10 -22.62
C LYS A 176 -2.49 54.02 -24.16
N GLU A 177 -3.67 54.06 -24.77
CA GLU A 177 -4.01 54.37 -26.16
C GLU A 177 -2.85 54.64 -27.17
N VAL A 178 -2.79 53.88 -28.26
CA VAL A 178 -3.27 54.31 -29.59
C VAL A 178 -3.15 53.14 -30.58
N VAL A 179 -4.20 53.04 -31.39
CA VAL A 179 -4.57 52.01 -32.34
C VAL A 179 -3.66 51.96 -33.59
N THR A 180 -3.57 50.75 -34.16
CA THR A 180 -3.30 50.34 -35.55
C THR A 180 -1.87 50.00 -36.05
N LYS A 181 -1.79 48.72 -36.43
CA LYS A 181 -1.10 48.12 -37.60
C LYS A 181 0.34 47.64 -37.45
N GLU A 182 0.52 46.56 -36.68
CA GLU A 182 1.52 45.52 -36.96
C GLU A 182 0.99 44.10 -36.64
N GLU A 183 -0.16 43.72 -37.22
CA GLU A 183 -0.60 42.32 -37.29
C GLU A 183 -0.36 41.76 -38.69
N THR A 184 0.90 41.55 -39.09
CA THR A 184 1.20 40.89 -40.39
C THR A 184 2.28 39.80 -40.36
N HIS A 185 2.71 39.29 -39.20
CA HIS A 185 3.78 38.28 -39.20
C HIS A 185 3.52 36.94 -38.48
N PHE A 186 2.37 36.75 -37.81
CA PHE A 186 2.08 35.47 -37.13
C PHE A 186 1.08 34.58 -37.89
N GLU A 187 0.14 35.15 -38.65
CA GLU A 187 -0.88 34.36 -39.39
C GLU A 187 -0.43 33.78 -40.74
N ARG A 188 0.71 34.19 -41.31
CA ARG A 188 1.21 33.63 -42.58
C ARG A 188 1.84 32.24 -42.48
N ARG A 189 2.08 31.72 -41.27
CA ARG A 189 2.67 30.39 -41.09
C ARG A 189 1.65 29.25 -40.94
N PHE A 190 0.37 29.58 -40.74
CA PHE A 190 -0.71 28.58 -40.63
C PHE A 190 -1.63 28.49 -41.87
N THR A 191 -1.49 29.40 -42.84
CA THR A 191 -2.30 29.40 -44.08
C THR A 191 -1.64 28.75 -45.30
N SER A 192 -0.46 28.13 -45.16
CA SER A 192 0.19 27.37 -46.25
C SER A 192 -0.07 25.85 -46.21
N LEU A 193 -0.92 25.36 -45.30
CA LEU A 193 -1.25 23.93 -45.19
C LEU A 193 -2.69 23.59 -45.62
N LYS A 194 -3.43 24.52 -46.23
CA LYS A 194 -4.78 24.27 -46.80
C LYS A 194 -4.75 23.66 -48.21
N GLY A 195 -3.73 22.86 -48.50
CA GLY A 195 -3.56 22.17 -49.78
C GLY A 195 -3.01 20.76 -49.66
N VAL A 196 -3.14 20.11 -48.49
CA VAL A 196 -2.70 18.73 -48.31
C VAL A 196 -3.92 17.82 -48.30
N VAL A 197 -4.03 17.05 -49.39
CA VAL A 197 -4.87 15.84 -49.52
C VAL A 197 -4.97 15.12 -48.17
N LYS A 198 -6.19 14.80 -47.73
CA LYS A 198 -6.46 13.85 -46.61
C LYS A 198 -5.74 12.54 -46.93
N THR A 199 -4.48 12.45 -46.53
CA THR A 199 -3.74 11.21 -46.56
C THR A 199 -4.04 10.58 -45.22
N VAL A 200 -4.94 9.60 -45.21
CA VAL A 200 -5.20 8.76 -44.04
C VAL A 200 -3.84 8.28 -43.55
N MET A 201 -3.45 8.71 -42.35
CA MET A 201 -2.19 8.27 -41.77
C MET A 201 -2.21 6.74 -41.68
N SER A 202 -1.12 6.11 -42.14
CA SER A 202 -1.02 4.64 -42.08
C SER A 202 -1.08 4.17 -40.62
N ARG A 203 -1.53 2.92 -40.41
CA ARG A 203 -1.62 2.29 -39.08
C ARG A 203 -0.32 2.46 -38.28
N GLU A 204 0.83 2.32 -38.93
CA GLU A 204 2.17 2.46 -38.35
C GLU A 204 2.49 3.89 -37.92
N GLN A 205 2.17 4.89 -38.73
CA GLN A 205 2.39 6.30 -38.40
C GLN A 205 1.54 6.75 -37.22
N VAL A 206 0.30 6.28 -37.13
CA VAL A 206 -0.56 6.63 -35.99
C VAL A 206 -0.14 5.86 -34.73
N THR A 207 0.27 4.58 -34.84
CA THR A 207 0.88 3.86 -33.70
C THR A 207 2.17 4.54 -33.22
N ALA A 208 2.97 5.12 -34.11
CA ALA A 208 4.14 5.89 -33.73
C ALA A 208 3.79 7.23 -33.04
N GLN A 209 2.77 7.95 -33.51
CA GLN A 209 2.28 9.17 -32.85
C GLN A 209 1.64 8.87 -31.50
N PHE A 210 0.91 7.75 -31.41
CA PHE A 210 0.36 7.22 -30.18
C PHE A 210 1.48 6.94 -29.17
N ARG A 211 2.50 6.14 -29.55
CA ARG A 211 3.71 5.93 -28.73
C ARG A 211 4.37 7.24 -28.32
N ARG A 212 4.42 8.23 -29.21
CA ARG A 212 5.01 9.54 -28.94
C ARG A 212 4.24 10.34 -27.89
N LEU A 213 2.91 10.39 -27.95
CA LEU A 213 2.07 11.04 -26.93
C LEU A 213 2.14 10.32 -25.58
N MET A 214 2.29 8.99 -25.59
CA MET A 214 2.46 8.18 -24.39
C MET A 214 3.85 8.35 -23.74
N ILE A 215 4.90 8.58 -24.55
CA ILE A 215 6.28 8.79 -24.10
C ILE A 215 6.57 10.29 -23.80
N GLU A 216 5.79 11.22 -24.34
CA GLU A 216 6.00 12.66 -24.19
C GLU A 216 5.87 13.17 -22.74
N SER A 217 5.33 12.37 -21.82
CA SER A 217 5.37 12.65 -20.37
C SER A 217 6.80 12.72 -19.79
N LYS A 218 7.81 12.18 -20.48
CA LYS A 218 9.21 12.07 -19.98
C LYS A 218 10.24 12.92 -20.71
N ARG A 219 9.84 14.09 -21.25
CA ARG A 219 10.76 15.03 -21.93
C ARG A 219 11.50 16.01 -21.02
N ARG A 220 11.44 15.86 -19.70
CA ARG A 220 12.36 16.61 -18.82
C ARG A 220 13.74 15.97 -18.81
N ASN A 221 14.74 16.76 -19.18
CA ASN A 221 16.14 16.35 -19.14
C ASN A 221 16.68 16.60 -17.73
N PHE A 222 16.35 15.71 -16.80
CA PHE A 222 16.85 15.79 -15.43
C PHE A 222 18.38 15.71 -15.39
N GLN A 223 19.00 16.55 -14.57
CA GLN A 223 20.44 16.57 -14.33
C GLN A 223 20.84 15.70 -13.14
N VAL A 224 19.90 15.45 -12.22
CA VAL A 224 20.11 14.62 -11.02
C VAL A 224 19.00 13.59 -10.89
N VAL A 225 19.35 12.43 -10.39
CA VAL A 225 18.38 11.46 -9.87
C VAL A 225 18.60 11.35 -8.38
N ALA A 226 17.55 11.60 -7.61
CA ALA A 226 17.48 11.34 -6.19
C ALA A 226 16.51 10.17 -5.96
N ALA A 227 16.83 9.30 -5.02
CA ALA A 227 15.99 8.18 -4.65
C ALA A 227 15.74 8.19 -3.13
N ILE A 228 14.52 7.79 -2.77
CA ILE A 228 14.09 7.56 -1.39
C ILE A 228 13.64 6.11 -1.31
N ASP A 229 14.40 5.33 -0.54
CA ASP A 229 14.00 4.00 -0.14
C ASP A 229 13.21 4.09 1.16
N PHE A 230 11.91 4.33 1.03
CA PHE A 230 11.00 4.51 2.16
C PHE A 230 10.70 3.16 2.79
N GLY A 231 11.62 2.57 3.54
CA GLY A 231 11.47 1.21 4.03
C GLY A 231 10.45 1.07 5.16
N SER A 232 10.03 -0.17 5.43
CA SER A 232 9.01 -0.45 6.46
C SER A 232 9.47 -0.13 7.88
N SER A 233 10.78 -0.24 8.11
CA SER A 233 11.40 -0.10 9.43
C SER A 233 12.52 0.91 9.44
N TYR A 234 13.18 1.09 8.29
CA TYR A 234 14.25 2.04 8.11
C TYR A 234 14.15 2.65 6.72
N THR A 235 14.42 3.94 6.63
CA THR A 235 14.47 4.70 5.39
C THR A 235 15.90 5.10 5.08
N CYS A 236 16.28 5.03 3.80
CA CYS A 236 17.55 5.57 3.32
C CYS A 236 17.35 6.31 2.01
N CYS A 237 18.29 7.19 1.67
CA CYS A 237 18.21 8.00 0.46
C CYS A 237 19.58 8.18 -0.18
N ALA A 238 19.58 8.41 -1.48
CA ALA A 238 20.80 8.61 -2.24
C ALA A 238 20.52 9.42 -3.50
N PHE A 239 21.56 9.99 -4.10
CA PHE A 239 21.46 10.66 -5.38
C PHE A 239 22.74 10.49 -6.21
N SER A 240 22.63 10.77 -7.50
CA SER A 240 23.79 10.85 -8.40
C SER A 240 23.52 11.85 -9.51
N PHE A 241 24.53 12.64 -9.86
CA PHE A 241 24.45 13.52 -11.00
C PHE A 241 24.53 12.70 -12.30
N LYS A 242 23.82 13.14 -13.33
CA LYS A 242 23.85 12.51 -14.66
C LYS A 242 25.25 12.45 -15.26
N SER A 243 26.12 13.40 -14.90
CA SER A 243 27.52 13.43 -15.32
C SER A 243 28.36 12.35 -14.63
N GLU A 244 28.08 12.04 -13.36
CA GLU A 244 28.73 10.98 -12.57
C GLU A 244 28.25 9.61 -13.04
N TYR A 245 26.94 9.41 -13.15
CA TYR A 245 26.34 8.18 -13.67
C TYR A 245 26.91 7.78 -15.05
N LYS A 246 27.15 8.75 -15.94
CA LYS A 246 27.75 8.50 -17.26
C LYS A 246 29.20 8.02 -17.20
N LYS A 247 29.94 8.38 -16.13
CA LYS A 247 31.32 7.94 -15.91
C LYS A 247 31.36 6.59 -15.21
N ASP A 248 30.61 6.46 -14.12
CA ASP A 248 30.46 5.24 -13.34
C ASP A 248 29.04 5.19 -12.74
N PRO A 249 28.18 4.27 -13.19
CA PRO A 249 26.84 4.08 -12.63
C PRO A 249 26.81 3.72 -11.13
N LEU A 250 27.91 3.22 -10.57
CA LEU A 250 28.03 2.90 -9.15
C LEU A 250 28.52 4.08 -8.30
N ASP A 251 28.85 5.22 -8.92
CA ASP A 251 29.20 6.47 -8.23
C ASP A 251 27.92 7.19 -7.75
N ILE A 252 27.54 6.87 -6.51
CA ILE A 252 26.27 7.26 -5.90
C ILE A 252 26.55 7.86 -4.52
N HIS A 253 25.99 9.05 -4.28
CA HIS A 253 26.06 9.74 -3.00
C HIS A 253 24.94 9.24 -2.10
N ILE A 254 25.27 8.43 -1.09
CA ILE A 254 24.32 8.07 -0.02
C ILE A 254 24.19 9.26 0.93
N VAL A 255 22.97 9.64 1.26
CA VAL A 255 22.67 10.80 2.10
C VAL A 255 22.52 10.38 3.55
N THR A 256 23.16 11.15 4.44
CA THR A 256 22.95 11.08 5.90
C THR A 256 21.77 11.97 6.27
N LEU A 257 20.67 11.37 6.74
CA LEU A 257 19.44 12.09 7.13
C LEU A 257 19.51 12.62 8.58
N GLY A 258 20.18 11.89 9.46
CA GLY A 258 20.36 12.25 10.87
C GLY A 258 21.78 11.98 11.31
N GLU A 259 21.94 11.07 12.26
CA GLU A 259 23.26 10.57 12.65
C GLU A 259 23.72 9.41 11.76
N SER A 260 22.79 8.82 11.02
CA SER A 260 23.02 7.69 10.13
C SER A 260 22.55 7.97 8.70
N TYR A 261 23.12 7.23 7.74
CA TYR A 261 22.63 7.16 6.36
C TYR A 261 21.32 6.36 6.22
N LYS A 262 20.96 5.66 7.29
CA LYS A 262 19.75 4.85 7.38
C LYS A 262 19.10 5.10 8.73
N GLU A 263 17.97 5.79 8.69
CA GLU A 263 17.21 6.22 9.88
C GLU A 263 15.98 5.32 10.04
N PRO A 264 15.53 5.04 11.27
CA PRO A 264 14.30 4.29 11.47
C PRO A 264 13.11 5.05 10.89
N THR A 265 12.12 4.35 10.32
CA THR A 265 10.93 4.98 9.74
C THR A 265 9.95 5.38 10.84
N ILE A 266 10.25 6.52 11.48
CA ILE A 266 9.55 7.02 12.65
C ILE A 266 9.29 8.51 12.46
N LEU A 267 8.06 8.92 12.77
CA LEU A 267 7.60 10.31 12.69
C LEU A 267 7.07 10.74 14.05
N LEU A 268 7.56 11.87 14.55
CA LEU A 268 7.02 12.57 15.71
C LEU A 268 6.29 13.83 15.24
N LEU A 269 5.05 13.98 15.69
CA LEU A 269 4.27 15.20 15.54
C LEU A 269 4.00 15.83 16.91
N ASN A 270 3.92 17.16 16.94
CA ASN A 270 3.50 17.89 18.13
C ASN A 270 2.01 17.66 18.45
N GLN A 271 1.53 18.29 19.51
CA GLN A 271 0.15 18.14 19.99
C GLN A 271 -0.89 18.61 18.97
N GLU A 272 -0.51 19.58 18.12
CA GLU A 272 -1.29 20.12 17.02
C GLU A 272 -1.24 19.25 15.74
N GLY A 273 -0.49 18.15 15.76
CA GLY A 273 -0.34 17.25 14.61
C GLY A 273 0.62 17.77 13.54
N GLN A 274 1.46 18.76 13.84
CA GLN A 274 2.46 19.31 12.93
C GLN A 274 3.77 18.52 13.03
N PHE A 275 4.53 18.49 11.92
CA PHE A 275 5.85 17.85 11.89
C PHE A 275 6.79 18.46 12.94
N ASP A 276 7.43 17.61 13.73
CA ASP A 276 8.55 18.00 14.59
C ASP A 276 9.85 17.32 14.13
N SER A 277 9.86 16.00 14.07
CA SER A 277 11.08 15.25 13.77
C SER A 277 10.82 13.88 13.14
N PHE A 278 11.85 13.37 12.47
CA PHE A 278 11.87 12.08 11.79
C PHE A 278 13.10 11.27 12.23
N GLY A 279 13.00 9.95 12.20
CA GLY A 279 14.13 9.05 12.44
C GLY A 279 14.50 8.93 13.91
N SER A 280 15.79 8.75 14.20
CA SER A 280 16.27 8.56 15.58
C SER A 280 16.01 9.80 16.45
N LYS A 281 16.00 10.99 15.84
CA LYS A 281 15.66 12.27 16.48
C LYS A 281 14.24 12.32 17.01
N ALA A 282 13.28 11.65 16.34
CA ALA A 282 11.89 11.59 16.78
C ALA A 282 11.76 10.87 18.13
N GLU A 283 12.49 9.76 18.30
CA GLU A 283 12.54 9.03 19.56
C GLU A 283 13.28 9.84 20.64
N GLU A 284 14.44 10.43 20.31
CA GLU A 284 15.21 11.27 21.25
C GLU A 284 14.42 12.47 21.77
N LYS A 285 13.70 13.16 20.88
CA LYS A 285 12.88 14.30 21.24
C LYS A 285 11.73 13.89 22.16
N LEU A 286 11.05 12.78 21.86
CA LEU A 286 9.99 12.28 22.73
C LEU A 286 10.54 11.88 24.09
N THR A 287 11.70 11.21 24.14
CA THR A 287 12.37 10.89 25.41
C THR A 287 12.68 12.13 26.23
N GLN A 288 13.21 13.19 25.60
CA GLN A 288 13.46 14.45 26.30
C GLN A 288 12.16 15.06 26.86
N LEU A 289 11.08 15.08 26.05
CA LEU A 289 9.79 15.60 26.48
C LEU A 289 9.22 14.82 27.65
N GLN A 290 9.34 13.48 27.65
CA GLN A 290 8.86 12.64 28.75
C GLN A 290 9.63 12.88 30.05
N GLN A 291 10.91 13.26 29.98
CA GLN A 291 11.71 13.60 31.15
C GLN A 291 11.41 15.00 31.70
N GLU A 292 11.08 15.95 30.83
CA GLU A 292 10.80 17.35 31.19
C GLU A 292 9.34 17.59 31.61
N ASP A 293 8.39 17.04 30.86
CA ASP A 293 6.93 17.16 31.05
C ASP A 293 6.20 15.86 30.62
N PRO A 294 6.15 14.85 31.51
CA PRO A 294 5.54 13.56 31.20
C PRO A 294 4.07 13.65 30.76
N ASP A 295 3.30 14.57 31.35
CA ASP A 295 1.88 14.74 31.04
C ASP A 295 1.71 15.35 29.65
N GLY A 296 2.45 16.43 29.34
CA GLY A 296 2.42 17.07 28.02
C GLY A 296 2.96 16.20 26.88
N ALA A 297 3.93 15.30 27.17
CA ALA A 297 4.49 14.39 26.17
C ALA A 297 3.46 13.38 25.63
N ASN A 298 2.45 13.00 26.42
CA ASN A 298 1.38 12.08 26.00
C ASN A 298 0.47 12.67 24.90
N ASP A 299 0.46 14.00 24.75
CA ASP A 299 -0.32 14.68 23.73
C ASP A 299 0.38 14.70 22.35
N TRP A 300 1.65 14.30 22.26
CA TRP A 300 2.42 14.19 21.01
C TRP A 300 2.19 12.88 20.26
N TYR A 301 2.24 12.88 18.92
CA TYR A 301 1.99 11.68 18.12
C TYR A 301 3.28 11.00 17.71
N LEU A 302 3.43 9.70 18.01
CA LEU A 302 4.59 8.91 17.56
C LEU A 302 4.18 7.76 16.64
N PHE A 303 4.44 7.91 15.34
CA PHE A 303 4.17 6.89 14.33
C PHE A 303 5.41 6.04 14.08
N ARG A 304 5.28 4.71 14.19
CA ARG A 304 6.35 3.73 13.96
C ARG A 304 5.86 2.51 13.18
N ASN A 305 6.69 2.02 12.25
CA ASN A 305 6.38 0.86 11.39
C ASN A 305 5.05 0.96 10.62
N PHE A 306 4.53 2.17 10.41
CA PHE A 306 3.21 2.42 9.83
C PHE A 306 3.12 2.02 8.35
N LYS A 307 4.24 1.94 7.61
CA LYS A 307 4.26 1.44 6.22
C LYS A 307 3.64 0.05 6.06
N MET A 308 3.77 -0.80 7.08
CA MET A 308 3.18 -2.14 7.07
C MET A 308 1.65 -2.12 7.08
N GLN A 309 1.01 -1.01 7.43
CA GLN A 309 -0.46 -0.88 7.38
C GLN A 309 -1.00 -0.77 5.94
N LEU A 310 -0.14 -0.48 4.96
CA LEU A 310 -0.48 -0.53 3.53
C LEU A 310 -0.41 -1.95 2.95
N TYR A 311 0.25 -2.88 3.66
CA TYR A 311 0.47 -4.24 3.18
C TYR A 311 -0.84 -5.03 3.09
N ASN A 312 -1.17 -5.55 1.90
CA ASN A 312 -2.39 -6.32 1.60
C ASN A 312 -3.70 -5.65 2.05
N ASN A 313 -3.70 -4.33 2.23
CA ASN A 313 -4.89 -3.60 2.59
C ASN A 313 -5.78 -3.45 1.34
N LYS A 314 -6.91 -4.16 1.32
CA LYS A 314 -7.89 -4.13 0.23
C LYS A 314 -8.84 -2.93 0.31
N SER A 315 -8.85 -2.23 1.45
CA SER A 315 -9.74 -1.11 1.75
C SER A 315 -8.99 0.22 1.84
N LEU A 316 -7.86 0.34 1.12
CA LEU A 316 -7.12 1.60 1.05
C LEU A 316 -8.00 2.66 0.39
N SER A 317 -8.22 3.76 1.10
CA SER A 317 -8.95 4.93 0.63
C SER A 317 -8.30 6.20 1.17
N LYS A 318 -8.69 7.35 0.62
CA LYS A 318 -8.26 8.68 1.12
C LYS A 318 -8.74 9.00 2.54
N LEU A 319 -9.69 8.23 3.06
CA LEU A 319 -10.21 8.38 4.43
C LEU A 319 -9.43 7.55 5.45
N LEU A 320 -8.42 6.79 5.02
CA LEU A 320 -7.62 5.94 5.90
C LEU A 320 -6.92 6.78 6.97
N LYS A 321 -7.08 6.36 8.23
CA LYS A 321 -6.38 6.93 9.37
C LYS A 321 -5.49 5.87 10.03
N PHE A 322 -4.30 6.27 10.45
CA PHE A 322 -3.41 5.42 11.23
C PHE A 322 -3.41 5.84 12.68
N LYS A 323 -3.26 4.84 13.56
CA LYS A 323 -3.01 5.06 14.96
C LYS A 323 -1.51 5.18 15.23
N ASP A 324 -1.14 6.17 16.03
CA ASP A 324 0.20 6.30 16.60
C ASP A 324 0.39 5.27 17.74
N LEU A 325 1.57 5.26 18.38
CA LEU A 325 1.84 4.35 19.52
C LEU A 325 0.94 4.60 20.74
N GLY A 326 0.41 5.82 20.90
CA GLY A 326 -0.56 6.17 21.96
C GLY A 326 -2.02 5.87 21.60
N GLY A 327 -2.30 5.42 20.37
CA GLY A 327 -3.65 5.10 19.87
C GLY A 327 -4.40 6.27 19.22
N LYS A 328 -3.81 7.47 19.17
CA LYS A 328 -4.35 8.66 18.52
C LYS A 328 -4.29 8.52 17.00
N SER A 329 -5.32 9.04 16.32
CA SER A 329 -5.49 8.83 14.88
C SER A 329 -5.11 10.05 14.04
N MET A 330 -4.37 9.84 12.96
CA MET A 330 -4.01 10.85 11.95
C MET A 330 -4.30 10.32 10.54
N LYS A 331 -4.60 11.20 9.58
CA LYS A 331 -4.76 10.77 8.18
C LYS A 331 -3.48 10.11 7.68
N ALA A 332 -3.65 8.98 7.00
CA ALA A 332 -2.55 8.15 6.55
C ALA A 332 -1.68 8.86 5.49
N ASP A 333 -2.31 9.49 4.51
CA ASP A 333 -1.67 10.25 3.43
C ASP A 333 -0.79 11.37 4.01
N TYR A 334 -1.32 12.13 4.96
CA TYR A 334 -0.62 13.21 5.67
C TYR A 334 0.63 12.71 6.42
N VAL A 335 0.54 11.59 7.14
CA VAL A 335 1.71 10.98 7.84
C VAL A 335 2.82 10.64 6.84
N PHE A 336 2.47 10.11 5.67
CA PHE A 336 3.45 9.79 4.63
C PHE A 336 3.99 11.05 3.95
N ALA A 337 3.15 12.01 3.63
CA ALA A 337 3.52 13.27 2.99
C ALA A 337 4.55 14.04 3.83
N LEU A 338 4.31 14.19 5.14
CA LEU A 338 5.26 14.84 6.05
C LEU A 338 6.63 14.15 6.10
N CYS A 339 6.65 12.81 6.10
CA CYS A 339 7.91 12.07 6.07
C CYS A 339 8.65 12.31 4.75
N ILE A 340 7.94 12.23 3.62
CA ILE A 340 8.52 12.41 2.29
C ILE A 340 9.02 13.85 2.14
N GLU A 341 8.26 14.85 2.59
CA GLU A 341 8.63 16.27 2.56
C GLU A 341 9.95 16.50 3.31
N TYR A 342 10.07 15.98 4.54
CA TYR A 342 11.29 16.09 5.33
C TYR A 342 12.50 15.50 4.59
N ILE A 343 12.36 14.27 4.09
CA ILE A 343 13.46 13.57 3.39
C ILE A 343 13.81 14.29 2.09
N TYR A 344 12.80 14.70 1.33
CA TYR A 344 12.93 15.46 0.09
C TYR A 344 13.75 16.74 0.32
N ASN A 345 13.37 17.55 1.31
CA ASN A 345 14.06 18.80 1.64
C ASN A 345 15.52 18.54 2.05
N MET A 346 15.75 17.53 2.90
CA MET A 346 17.10 17.14 3.34
C MET A 346 17.99 16.70 2.17
N VAL A 347 17.46 15.87 1.26
CA VAL A 347 18.22 15.40 0.08
C VAL A 347 18.46 16.54 -0.90
N PHE A 348 17.47 17.41 -1.12
CA PHE A 348 17.61 18.55 -2.02
C PHE A 348 18.65 19.54 -1.51
N GLU A 349 18.72 19.78 -0.20
CA GLU A 349 19.79 20.58 0.42
C GLU A 349 21.18 20.01 0.07
N LYS A 350 21.38 18.68 0.19
CA LYS A 350 22.67 18.04 -0.17
C LYS A 350 23.01 18.12 -1.66
N ILE A 351 22.00 18.13 -2.53
CA ILE A 351 22.18 18.35 -3.96
C ILE A 351 22.59 19.81 -4.20
N TYR A 352 21.90 20.75 -3.57
CA TYR A 352 22.14 22.19 -3.68
C TYR A 352 23.52 22.60 -3.13
N ASP A 353 23.97 22.00 -2.04
CA ASP A 353 25.32 22.19 -1.48
C ASP A 353 26.43 21.79 -2.48
N LYS A 354 26.17 20.80 -3.32
CA LYS A 354 27.11 20.37 -4.37
C LYS A 354 26.99 21.18 -5.64
N ASP A 355 25.79 21.62 -6.01
CA ASP A 355 25.53 22.48 -7.16
C ASP A 355 24.32 23.38 -6.92
N SER A 356 24.59 24.62 -6.52
CA SER A 356 23.56 25.63 -6.20
C SER A 356 22.84 26.21 -7.42
N SER A 357 23.27 25.84 -8.64
CA SER A 357 22.56 26.23 -9.86
C SER A 357 21.30 25.40 -10.10
N LEU A 358 21.25 24.19 -9.52
CA LEU A 358 20.13 23.27 -9.69
C LEU A 358 18.86 23.76 -8.99
N LYS A 359 17.74 23.47 -9.62
CA LYS A 359 16.39 23.67 -9.08
C LYS A 359 15.68 22.33 -8.93
N ASP A 360 14.57 22.32 -8.19
CA ASP A 360 13.82 21.08 -7.96
C ASP A 360 13.41 20.39 -9.28
N TYR A 361 12.99 21.14 -10.29
CA TYR A 361 12.62 20.59 -11.60
C TYR A 361 13.79 19.95 -12.38
N ASP A 362 15.04 20.12 -11.96
CA ASP A 362 16.21 19.44 -12.52
C ASP A 362 16.42 18.04 -11.92
N VAL A 363 15.70 17.71 -10.85
CA VAL A 363 15.82 16.45 -10.11
C VAL A 363 14.68 15.51 -10.48
N ARG A 364 15.04 14.26 -10.80
CA ARG A 364 14.07 13.15 -10.85
C ARG A 364 14.04 12.47 -9.49
N TRP A 365 12.87 12.40 -8.89
CA TRP A 365 12.64 11.75 -7.61
C TRP A 365 12.16 10.33 -7.80
N VAL A 366 12.91 9.36 -7.29
CA VAL A 366 12.59 7.94 -7.35
C VAL A 366 12.11 7.49 -5.97
N LEU A 367 10.89 6.98 -5.88
CA LEU A 367 10.36 6.34 -4.68
C LEU A 367 10.37 4.83 -4.88
N THR A 368 10.96 4.10 -3.94
CA THR A 368 10.90 2.63 -3.97
C THR A 368 9.60 2.13 -3.34
N CYS A 369 9.08 1.00 -3.83
CA CYS A 369 8.02 0.29 -3.17
C CYS A 369 8.15 -1.23 -3.28
N PRO A 370 7.55 -1.99 -2.34
CA PRO A 370 7.54 -3.45 -2.38
C PRO A 370 6.93 -3.95 -3.68
N ALA A 371 7.56 -4.95 -4.31
CA ALA A 371 7.01 -5.50 -5.53
C ALA A 371 5.65 -6.15 -5.27
N MET A 372 5.42 -6.75 -4.10
CA MET A 372 4.16 -7.44 -3.82
C MET A 372 2.95 -6.53 -3.60
N TRP A 373 3.14 -5.22 -3.45
CA TRP A 373 2.04 -4.27 -3.24
C TRP A 373 1.07 -4.20 -4.42
N ASN A 374 -0.20 -4.00 -4.09
CA ASN A 374 -1.25 -3.76 -5.06
C ASN A 374 -1.18 -2.32 -5.62
N GLU A 375 -1.95 -2.10 -6.68
CA GLU A 375 -1.99 -0.86 -7.43
C GLU A 375 -2.50 0.32 -6.58
N SER A 376 -3.40 0.06 -5.62
CA SER A 376 -3.89 1.07 -4.66
C SER A 376 -2.78 1.57 -3.74
N ALA A 377 -1.99 0.67 -3.15
CA ALA A 377 -0.87 1.05 -2.27
C ALA A 377 0.24 1.80 -3.03
N ARG A 378 0.47 1.44 -4.30
CA ARG A 378 1.41 2.17 -5.17
C ARG A 378 0.93 3.57 -5.50
N GLN A 379 -0.36 3.72 -5.82
CA GLN A 379 -0.96 5.03 -6.06
C GLN A 379 -0.92 5.88 -4.79
N PHE A 380 -1.18 5.29 -3.62
CA PHE A 380 -1.13 5.99 -2.34
C PHE A 380 0.24 6.62 -2.09
N MET A 381 1.33 5.89 -2.35
CA MET A 381 2.69 6.44 -2.23
C MET A 381 2.97 7.59 -3.20
N LEU A 382 2.40 7.52 -4.40
CA LEU A 382 2.56 8.58 -5.40
C LEU A 382 1.80 9.83 -4.98
N GLU A 383 0.54 9.68 -4.53
CA GLU A 383 -0.28 10.80 -4.04
C GLU A 383 0.35 11.44 -2.80
N ALA A 384 0.84 10.66 -1.84
CA ALA A 384 1.54 11.20 -0.66
C ALA A 384 2.81 11.98 -1.02
N ALA A 385 3.52 11.59 -2.08
CA ALA A 385 4.68 12.32 -2.57
C ALA A 385 4.33 13.59 -3.37
N GLU A 386 3.17 13.60 -4.05
CA GLU A 386 2.63 14.82 -4.65
C GLU A 386 2.20 15.81 -3.55
N GLU A 387 1.53 15.32 -2.50
CA GLU A 387 1.13 16.10 -1.33
C GLU A 387 2.32 16.68 -0.56
N SER A 388 3.49 16.03 -0.63
CA SER A 388 4.73 16.56 -0.05
C SER A 388 5.38 17.69 -0.89
N GLY A 389 4.72 18.14 -1.96
CA GLY A 389 5.17 19.23 -2.83
C GLY A 389 6.06 18.82 -4.01
N ILE A 390 6.30 17.53 -4.24
CA ILE A 390 7.10 17.09 -5.39
C ILE A 390 6.23 17.10 -6.66
N ASP A 391 6.69 17.76 -7.73
CA ASP A 391 5.96 17.76 -9.00
C ASP A 391 5.81 16.32 -9.52
N ARG A 392 4.56 15.92 -9.78
CA ARG A 392 4.21 14.61 -10.32
C ARG A 392 5.03 14.20 -11.54
N LYS A 393 5.41 15.15 -12.40
CA LYS A 393 6.24 14.87 -13.59
C LYS A 393 7.69 14.50 -13.25
N SER A 394 8.14 14.81 -12.04
CA SER A 394 9.47 14.51 -11.52
C SER A 394 9.52 13.19 -10.72
N ILE A 395 8.36 12.66 -10.31
CA ILE A 395 8.26 11.43 -9.52
C ILE A 395 8.31 10.19 -10.41
N THR A 396 9.02 9.14 -9.99
CA THR A 396 8.98 7.81 -10.59
C THR A 396 8.98 6.75 -9.51
N LEU A 397 8.01 5.85 -9.55
CA LEU A 397 7.97 4.71 -8.63
C LEU A 397 8.78 3.53 -9.20
N VAL A 398 9.63 2.93 -8.38
CA VAL A 398 10.47 1.78 -8.74
C VAL A 398 10.22 0.64 -7.75
N LEU A 399 10.17 -0.61 -8.24
CA LEU A 399 10.01 -1.75 -7.34
C LEU A 399 11.34 -2.08 -6.66
N GLU A 400 11.33 -2.23 -5.34
CA GLU A 400 12.50 -2.50 -4.48
C GLU A 400 13.37 -3.67 -5.03
N PRO A 401 12.83 -4.87 -5.31
CA PRO A 401 13.64 -5.98 -5.83
C PRO A 401 14.10 -5.79 -7.29
N GLU A 402 13.40 -4.99 -8.10
CA GLU A 402 13.88 -4.64 -9.45
C GLU A 402 15.09 -3.70 -9.36
N ALA A 403 15.03 -2.69 -8.48
CA ALA A 403 16.16 -1.82 -8.19
C ALA A 403 17.38 -2.63 -7.75
N ALA A 404 17.18 -3.54 -6.79
CA ALA A 404 18.24 -4.41 -6.33
C ALA A 404 18.85 -5.27 -7.46
N ALA A 405 18.02 -5.82 -8.35
CA ALA A 405 18.49 -6.59 -9.49
C ALA A 405 19.40 -5.76 -10.41
N ILE A 406 19.01 -4.51 -10.68
CA ILE A 406 19.79 -3.60 -11.52
C ILE A 406 21.12 -3.22 -10.86
N CYS A 407 21.14 -2.94 -9.56
CA CYS A 407 22.39 -2.71 -8.84
C CYS A 407 23.34 -3.92 -8.94
N CYS A 408 22.82 -5.12 -8.66
CA CYS A 408 23.58 -6.37 -8.75
C CYS A 408 24.14 -6.63 -10.15
N LYS A 409 23.40 -6.28 -11.21
CA LYS A 409 23.87 -6.38 -12.59
C LYS A 409 25.12 -5.51 -12.86
N TYR A 410 25.14 -4.28 -12.35
CA TYR A 410 26.31 -3.41 -12.46
C TYR A 410 27.47 -3.90 -11.58
N LEU A 411 27.19 -4.39 -10.38
CA LEU A 411 28.20 -5.00 -9.50
C LEU A 411 28.84 -6.25 -10.12
N GLU A 412 28.09 -7.07 -10.85
CA GLU A 412 28.65 -8.22 -11.59
C GLU A 412 29.58 -7.75 -12.71
N SER A 413 29.15 -6.73 -13.48
CA SER A 413 29.93 -6.16 -14.59
C SER A 413 31.27 -5.56 -14.11
N ASP A 414 31.27 -4.96 -12.92
CA ASP A 414 32.46 -4.41 -12.25
C ASP A 414 33.24 -5.46 -11.41
N LYS A 415 32.87 -6.75 -11.52
CA LYS A 415 33.49 -7.87 -10.78
C LYS A 415 33.47 -7.70 -9.24
N LYS A 416 32.58 -6.85 -8.73
CA LYS A 416 32.38 -6.59 -7.29
C LYS A 416 31.37 -7.56 -6.68
N LEU A 417 30.52 -8.20 -7.48
CA LEU A 417 29.57 -9.21 -6.99
C LEU A 417 30.31 -10.53 -6.66
N LYS A 418 30.54 -10.80 -5.37
CA LYS A 418 31.20 -12.02 -4.90
C LYS A 418 30.29 -13.24 -5.09
N GLY A 419 30.90 -14.43 -5.17
CA GLY A 419 30.16 -15.68 -5.44
C GLY A 419 29.88 -15.96 -6.92
N THR A 420 30.30 -15.08 -7.84
CA THR A 420 30.11 -15.20 -9.31
C THR A 420 31.32 -15.77 -10.06
N LYS A 421 32.34 -16.30 -9.38
CA LYS A 421 33.55 -16.82 -10.05
C LYS A 421 33.17 -17.85 -11.13
N GLY A 422 33.26 -17.45 -12.40
CA GLY A 422 32.92 -18.26 -13.58
C GLY A 422 31.43 -18.34 -13.96
N THR A 423 30.53 -17.61 -13.30
CA THR A 423 29.08 -17.71 -13.53
C THR A 423 28.45 -16.32 -13.62
N HIS A 424 27.93 -16.00 -14.81
CA HIS A 424 27.32 -14.72 -15.15
C HIS A 424 25.81 -14.78 -14.96
N VAL A 425 25.32 -14.37 -13.78
CA VAL A 425 23.90 -14.49 -13.40
C VAL A 425 23.02 -13.52 -14.18
N PHE A 426 23.62 -12.46 -14.73
CA PHE A 426 22.95 -11.50 -15.60
C PHE A 426 23.22 -11.72 -17.10
N SER A 427 23.59 -12.94 -17.52
CA SER A 427 23.67 -13.30 -18.94
C SER A 427 22.31 -13.64 -19.54
N PRO A 428 22.06 -13.38 -20.84
CA PRO A 428 20.82 -13.78 -21.51
C PRO A 428 20.42 -15.23 -21.25
N GLY A 429 19.12 -15.45 -21.01
CA GLY A 429 18.53 -16.75 -20.67
C GLY A 429 18.67 -17.13 -19.19
N SER A 430 19.48 -16.43 -18.40
CA SER A 430 19.64 -16.73 -16.97
C SER A 430 18.36 -16.40 -16.21
N ARG A 431 17.99 -17.29 -15.27
CA ARG A 431 16.83 -17.12 -14.38
C ARG A 431 17.26 -17.14 -12.92
N PHE A 432 16.78 -16.16 -12.16
CA PHE A 432 17.14 -15.96 -10.76
C PHE A 432 15.97 -15.38 -9.95
N LEU A 433 16.00 -15.58 -8.64
CA LEU A 433 15.16 -14.82 -7.71
C LEU A 433 15.98 -13.68 -7.10
N ILE A 434 15.36 -12.52 -6.95
CA ILE A 434 15.81 -11.50 -6.00
C ILE A 434 14.97 -11.67 -4.75
N VAL A 435 15.62 -11.78 -3.60
CA VAL A 435 14.98 -11.93 -2.29
C VAL A 435 15.42 -10.74 -1.43
N ASP A 436 14.57 -9.73 -1.35
CA ASP A 436 14.79 -8.54 -0.54
C ASP A 436 14.34 -8.77 0.89
N LEU A 437 15.31 -8.99 1.78
CA LEU A 437 15.13 -9.31 3.19
C LEU A 437 15.16 -8.03 4.03
N GLY A 438 14.02 -7.32 4.05
CA GLY A 438 13.80 -6.15 4.87
C GLY A 438 13.55 -6.45 6.36
N GLY A 439 13.36 -5.38 7.12
CA GLY A 439 12.98 -5.46 8.54
C GLY A 439 11.54 -5.94 8.72
N GLY A 440 10.56 -5.27 8.10
CA GLY A 440 9.14 -5.59 8.25
C GLY A 440 8.62 -6.62 7.25
N ALA A 441 9.13 -6.60 6.01
CA ALA A 441 8.67 -7.46 4.93
C ALA A 441 9.86 -8.14 4.22
N VAL A 442 9.56 -9.22 3.51
CA VAL A 442 10.44 -9.75 2.48
C VAL A 442 9.69 -9.79 1.16
N ASP A 443 10.32 -9.25 0.12
CA ASP A 443 9.81 -9.15 -1.24
C ASP A 443 10.65 -10.01 -2.19
N ILE A 444 9.97 -10.79 -3.03
CA ILE A 444 10.61 -11.74 -3.94
C ILE A 444 10.09 -11.54 -5.36
N THR A 445 10.99 -11.35 -6.32
CA THR A 445 10.68 -11.37 -7.75
C THR A 445 11.47 -12.47 -8.46
N ALA A 446 10.79 -13.13 -9.40
CA ALA A 446 11.41 -14.11 -10.29
C ALA A 446 11.69 -13.47 -11.64
N ASN A 447 12.94 -13.53 -12.09
CA ASN A 447 13.42 -12.77 -13.23
C ASN A 447 14.13 -13.66 -14.24
N GLU A 448 13.99 -13.31 -15.52
CA GLU A 448 14.75 -13.81 -16.66
C GLU A 448 15.47 -12.66 -17.35
N VAL A 449 16.73 -12.87 -17.72
CA VAL A 449 17.50 -11.92 -18.53
C VAL A 449 17.20 -12.17 -20.01
N LEU A 450 16.73 -11.15 -20.72
CA LEU A 450 16.50 -11.23 -22.17
C LEU A 450 17.80 -11.02 -22.96
N GLU A 451 17.78 -11.35 -24.26
CA GLU A 451 18.87 -11.07 -25.20
C GLU A 451 19.24 -9.58 -25.27
N SER A 452 18.28 -8.68 -25.02
CA SER A 452 18.53 -7.24 -24.92
C SER A 452 19.29 -6.83 -23.64
N GLY A 453 19.48 -7.77 -22.71
CA GLY A 453 19.98 -7.53 -21.36
C GLY A 453 18.93 -6.95 -20.40
N GLN A 454 17.70 -6.68 -20.85
CA GLN A 454 16.61 -6.23 -19.99
C GLN A 454 16.04 -7.40 -19.18
N LEU A 455 15.40 -7.08 -18.05
CA LEU A 455 14.78 -8.09 -17.19
C LEU A 455 13.31 -8.30 -17.58
N LYS A 456 12.85 -9.55 -17.45
CA LYS A 456 11.46 -9.97 -17.59
C LYS A 456 11.04 -10.69 -16.31
N GLU A 457 9.90 -10.29 -15.74
CA GLU A 457 9.24 -11.04 -14.68
C GLU A 457 8.70 -12.37 -15.25
N ILE A 458 9.03 -13.49 -14.60
CA ILE A 458 8.56 -14.83 -15.02
C ILE A 458 7.49 -15.42 -14.10
N TYR A 459 7.33 -14.86 -12.91
CA TYR A 459 6.29 -15.21 -11.97
C TYR A 459 5.95 -13.98 -11.12
N ASN A 460 4.67 -13.78 -10.80
CA ASN A 460 4.21 -12.63 -10.02
C ASN A 460 5.00 -12.49 -8.72
N ALA A 461 5.40 -11.26 -8.41
CA ALA A 461 6.02 -10.95 -7.13
C ALA A 461 5.30 -11.59 -5.94
N SER A 462 6.09 -12.10 -5.01
CA SER A 462 5.64 -12.78 -3.78
C SER A 462 6.36 -12.21 -2.58
N GLY A 463 5.94 -12.57 -1.37
CA GLY A 463 6.52 -12.01 -0.16
C GLY A 463 5.59 -12.13 1.03
N GLY A 464 5.88 -11.38 2.09
CA GLY A 464 5.13 -11.43 3.34
C GLY A 464 5.78 -10.68 4.50
N PRO A 465 5.19 -10.75 5.71
CA PRO A 465 5.68 -10.09 6.93
C PRO A 465 6.73 -10.91 7.73
N TRP A 466 7.46 -11.79 7.06
CA TRP A 466 8.56 -12.65 7.54
C TRP A 466 9.96 -11.97 7.59
N GLY A 467 10.01 -10.64 7.68
CA GLY A 467 11.27 -9.90 7.80
C GLY A 467 11.95 -10.05 9.16
N GLY A 468 13.08 -9.34 9.34
CA GLY A 468 13.87 -9.38 10.59
C GLY A 468 13.12 -8.94 11.87
N ASN A 469 12.01 -8.21 11.74
CA ASN A 469 11.17 -7.79 12.86
C ASN A 469 10.36 -8.94 13.47
N MET A 470 10.14 -10.03 12.73
CA MET A 470 9.48 -11.22 13.27
C MET A 470 10.27 -11.80 14.46
N ILE A 471 11.60 -11.74 14.39
CA ILE A 471 12.48 -12.14 15.49
C ILE A 471 12.31 -11.20 16.68
N ASN A 472 12.34 -9.88 16.46
CA ASN A 472 12.09 -8.89 17.53
C ASN A 472 10.77 -9.16 18.23
N HIS A 473 9.70 -9.38 17.45
CA HIS A 473 8.37 -9.65 17.98
C HIS A 473 8.36 -10.87 18.90
N LYS A 474 9.01 -11.96 18.49
CA LYS A 474 9.11 -13.17 19.32
C LYS A 474 9.95 -12.98 20.58
N ILE A 475 11.00 -12.15 20.52
CA ILE A 475 11.76 -11.78 21.72
C ILE A 475 10.87 -10.94 22.67
N TRP A 476 10.09 -10.01 22.14
CA TRP A 476 9.12 -9.26 22.93
C TRP A 476 8.05 -10.16 23.56
N ILE A 477 7.57 -11.21 22.88
CA ILE A 477 6.68 -12.22 23.49
C ILE A 477 7.34 -12.83 24.73
N VAL A 478 8.64 -13.15 24.69
CA VAL A 478 9.36 -13.65 25.88
C VAL A 478 9.34 -12.63 27.03
N ILE A 479 9.51 -11.34 26.72
CA ILE A 479 9.46 -10.25 27.71
C ILE A 479 8.04 -10.11 28.29
N TYR A 480 7.01 -10.12 27.45
CA TYR A 480 5.61 -10.10 27.87
C TYR A 480 5.22 -11.30 28.71
N ASP A 481 5.68 -12.50 28.36
CA ASP A 481 5.46 -13.72 29.13
C ASP A 481 6.18 -13.69 30.49
N PHE A 482 7.32 -12.99 30.57
CA PHE A 482 8.11 -12.88 31.79
C PHE A 482 7.54 -11.85 32.78
N PHE A 483 7.24 -10.64 32.30
CA PHE A 483 6.75 -9.52 33.13
C PHE A 483 5.23 -9.47 33.26
N GLY A 484 4.51 -10.07 32.31
CA GLY A 484 3.05 -9.99 32.21
C GLY A 484 2.59 -8.85 31.31
N ASN A 485 1.53 -9.09 30.54
CA ASN A 485 0.99 -8.12 29.56
C ASN A 485 0.65 -6.77 30.20
N ALA A 486 -0.10 -6.76 31.29
CA ALA A 486 -0.51 -5.51 31.95
C ALA A 486 0.68 -4.65 32.42
N VAL A 487 1.74 -5.30 32.91
CA VAL A 487 2.96 -4.60 33.37
C VAL A 487 3.66 -3.92 32.19
N VAL A 488 3.90 -4.66 31.11
CA VAL A 488 4.61 -4.12 29.95
C VAL A 488 3.78 -3.04 29.24
N GLN A 489 2.44 -3.17 29.19
CA GLN A 489 1.56 -2.14 28.63
C GLN A 489 1.59 -0.84 29.45
N ASN A 490 1.52 -0.96 30.78
CA ASN A 490 1.64 0.22 31.65
C ASN A 490 3.05 0.79 31.63
N PHE A 491 4.10 -0.03 31.53
CA PHE A 491 5.47 0.45 31.32
C PHE A 491 5.61 1.25 30.02
N MET A 492 5.06 0.76 28.90
CA MET A 492 5.05 1.49 27.64
C MET A 492 4.34 2.84 27.76
N LYS A 493 3.25 2.91 28.53
CA LYS A 493 2.45 4.12 28.71
C LYS A 493 3.09 5.13 29.65
N GLU A 494 3.58 4.67 30.80
CA GLU A 494 4.04 5.53 31.90
C GLU A 494 5.54 5.83 31.80
N HIS A 495 6.32 4.98 31.13
CA HIS A 495 7.79 5.07 30.98
C HIS A 495 8.20 4.82 29.52
N GLY A 496 7.62 5.59 28.60
CA GLY A 496 7.77 5.37 27.16
C GLY A 496 9.21 5.52 26.66
N ASP A 497 10.04 6.33 27.31
CA ASP A 497 11.44 6.52 26.95
C ASP A 497 12.29 5.29 27.23
N ASP A 498 12.15 4.73 28.43
CA ASP A 498 12.78 3.47 28.82
C ASP A 498 12.29 2.32 27.94
N TYR A 499 11.01 2.33 27.55
CA TYR A 499 10.47 1.36 26.60
C TYR A 499 11.12 1.46 25.21
N LEU A 500 11.30 2.68 24.69
CA LEU A 500 12.00 2.92 23.42
C LEU A 500 13.48 2.50 23.48
N GLN A 501 14.18 2.80 24.58
CA GLN A 501 15.55 2.34 24.80
C GLN A 501 15.63 0.81 24.80
N MET A 502 14.67 0.13 25.44
CA MET A 502 14.64 -1.33 25.45
C MET A 502 14.35 -1.91 24.05
N ILE A 503 13.53 -1.26 23.22
CA ILE A 503 13.34 -1.63 21.80
C ILE A 503 14.68 -1.58 21.05
N ARG A 504 15.48 -0.53 21.26
CA ARG A 504 16.81 -0.39 20.62
C ARG A 504 17.77 -1.47 21.10
N ALA A 505 17.81 -1.73 22.40
CA ALA A 505 18.66 -2.78 22.99
C ALA A 505 18.34 -4.17 22.42
N VAL A 506 17.06 -4.51 22.24
CA VAL A 506 16.65 -5.78 21.60
C VAL A 506 17.11 -5.85 20.15
N GLU A 507 16.99 -4.76 19.38
CA GLU A 507 17.44 -4.72 17.98
C GLU A 507 18.97 -4.88 17.87
N GLU A 508 19.73 -4.20 18.73
CA GLU A 508 21.18 -4.25 18.76
C GLU A 508 21.69 -5.62 19.17
N GLU A 509 21.14 -6.21 20.24
CA GLU A 509 21.50 -7.57 20.67
C GLU A 509 21.15 -8.57 19.56
N LYS A 510 19.99 -8.45 18.88
CA LYS A 510 19.65 -9.32 17.74
C LYS A 510 20.66 -9.23 16.60
N LYS A 511 21.10 -8.01 16.24
CA LYS A 511 22.06 -7.82 15.15
C LYS A 511 23.42 -8.45 15.46
N ASN A 512 23.83 -8.41 16.73
CA ASN A 512 25.14 -8.87 17.19
C ASN A 512 25.11 -10.27 17.84
N TYR A 513 23.95 -10.93 17.86
CA TYR A 513 23.77 -12.17 18.58
C TYR A 513 24.70 -13.29 18.09
N ASP A 514 25.57 -13.77 18.98
CA ASP A 514 26.31 -15.01 18.79
C ASP A 514 25.44 -16.20 19.23
N PHE A 515 25.14 -17.10 18.29
CA PHE A 515 24.31 -18.28 18.49
C PHE A 515 24.87 -19.29 19.50
N ASP A 516 26.12 -19.13 19.93
CA ASP A 516 26.73 -19.89 21.01
C ASP A 516 26.63 -19.23 22.39
N GLU A 517 26.21 -17.97 22.44
CA GLU A 517 26.02 -17.18 23.64
C GLU A 517 24.54 -17.03 24.02
N ARG A 518 24.32 -16.54 25.24
CA ARG A 518 22.97 -16.20 25.71
C ARG A 518 22.60 -14.81 25.24
N PHE A 519 21.32 -14.58 25.05
CA PHE A 519 20.81 -13.28 24.63
C PHE A 519 20.55 -12.40 25.86
N HIS A 520 21.01 -11.16 25.82
CA HIS A 520 20.89 -10.23 26.94
C HIS A 520 20.08 -9.00 26.53
N VAL A 521 19.06 -8.68 27.32
CA VAL A 521 18.31 -7.43 27.21
C VAL A 521 18.52 -6.64 28.47
N GLU A 522 18.99 -5.40 28.34
CA GLU A 522 19.02 -4.48 29.47
C GLU A 522 17.60 -4.12 29.89
N ILE A 523 17.31 -4.27 31.18
CA ILE A 523 15.99 -4.00 31.73
C ILE A 523 16.06 -2.73 32.58
N PRO A 524 15.28 -1.70 32.24
CA PRO A 524 15.16 -0.48 33.04
C PRO A 524 14.59 -0.76 34.44
N ASP A 525 15.05 -0.01 35.45
CA ASP A 525 14.54 -0.11 36.82
C ASP A 525 13.04 0.22 36.90
N THR A 526 12.57 1.13 36.05
CA THR A 526 11.16 1.53 35.91
C THR A 526 10.24 0.37 35.54
N LEU A 527 10.68 -0.58 34.70
CA LEU A 527 9.91 -1.80 34.41
C LEU A 527 9.78 -2.69 35.65
N PHE A 528 10.82 -2.77 36.48
CA PHE A 528 10.74 -3.48 37.76
C PHE A 528 9.82 -2.77 38.77
N GLU A 529 9.83 -1.44 38.78
CA GLU A 529 8.96 -0.64 39.62
C GLU A 529 7.49 -0.84 39.23
N GLU A 530 7.15 -0.81 37.93
CA GLU A 530 5.80 -1.10 37.46
C GLU A 530 5.36 -2.53 37.79
N ALA A 531 6.25 -3.52 37.64
CA ALA A 531 5.97 -4.90 38.05
C ALA A 531 5.64 -5.00 39.55
N LYS A 532 6.42 -4.32 40.41
CA LYS A 532 6.18 -4.26 41.86
C LYS A 532 4.89 -3.53 42.20
N LYS A 533 4.64 -2.38 41.59
CA LYS A 533 3.45 -1.54 41.79
C LYS A 533 2.16 -2.30 41.48
N MET A 534 2.19 -3.17 40.46
CA MET A 534 1.07 -4.02 40.09
C MET A 534 0.98 -5.34 40.86
N ASN A 535 1.86 -5.57 41.83
CA ASN A 535 2.02 -6.87 42.52
C ASN A 535 2.08 -8.03 41.52
N ALA A 536 2.78 -7.82 40.41
CA ALA A 536 2.93 -8.84 39.40
C ALA A 536 3.85 -9.94 39.93
N ASP A 537 3.33 -11.16 39.99
CA ASP A 537 4.17 -12.34 40.11
C ASP A 537 4.96 -12.46 38.80
N LEU A 538 6.19 -11.90 38.79
CA LEU A 538 7.15 -12.20 37.74
C LEU A 538 7.17 -13.72 37.60
N VAL A 539 7.00 -14.24 36.38
CA VAL A 539 6.82 -15.67 36.16
C VAL A 539 8.12 -16.41 36.51
N TYR A 540 8.30 -16.67 37.79
CA TYR A 540 9.48 -17.32 38.36
C TYR A 540 9.41 -18.83 38.20
N GLU A 541 8.25 -19.41 37.88
CA GLU A 541 8.06 -20.86 37.93
C GLU A 541 7.92 -21.54 36.56
N LYS A 542 7.32 -20.92 35.54
CA LYS A 542 7.07 -21.59 34.25
C LYS A 542 8.28 -21.65 33.30
N ASN A 543 9.23 -20.71 33.39
CA ASN A 543 10.36 -20.58 32.45
C ASN A 543 11.72 -20.32 33.15
N LYS A 544 11.84 -20.62 34.45
CA LYS A 544 13.00 -20.25 35.30
C LYS A 544 14.36 -20.65 34.73
N ASP A 545 14.41 -21.78 34.03
CA ASP A 545 15.64 -22.31 33.47
C ASP A 545 15.99 -21.71 32.11
N SER A 546 15.03 -21.09 31.41
CA SER A 546 15.21 -20.53 30.06
C SER A 546 15.33 -19.00 30.06
N VAL A 547 14.72 -18.32 31.04
CA VAL A 547 14.74 -16.86 31.15
C VAL A 547 14.95 -16.49 32.61
N LYS A 548 15.94 -15.64 32.87
CA LYS A 548 16.25 -15.18 34.24
C LYS A 548 16.85 -13.79 34.23
N ILE A 549 16.81 -13.13 35.39
CA ILE A 549 17.49 -11.86 35.59
C ILE A 549 18.87 -12.12 36.18
N VAL A 550 19.91 -11.61 35.53
CA VAL A 550 21.29 -11.67 36.01
C VAL A 550 21.88 -10.27 35.93
N LYS A 551 22.26 -9.71 37.07
CA LYS A 551 22.87 -8.36 37.17
C LYS A 551 22.04 -7.28 36.45
N GLY A 552 20.72 -7.26 36.66
CA GLY A 552 19.82 -6.27 36.05
C GLY A 552 19.48 -6.52 34.57
N ARG A 553 20.00 -7.58 33.94
CA ARG A 553 19.69 -7.93 32.55
C ARG A 553 18.78 -9.14 32.48
N LEU A 554 17.82 -9.12 31.57
CA LEU A 554 17.07 -10.30 31.18
C LEU A 554 17.97 -11.16 30.30
N GLN A 555 18.28 -12.35 30.79
CA GLN A 555 19.13 -13.31 30.12
C GLN A 555 18.27 -14.46 29.61
N ILE A 556 18.22 -14.64 28.29
CA ILE A 556 17.47 -15.69 27.61
C ILE A 556 18.45 -16.77 27.15
N GLU A 557 18.17 -18.03 27.48
CA GLU A 557 19.04 -19.16 27.12
C GLU A 557 19.10 -19.35 25.60
N LYS A 558 20.31 -19.64 25.12
CA LYS A 558 20.60 -19.77 23.67
C LYS A 558 19.70 -20.76 22.95
N LYS A 559 19.32 -21.85 23.63
CA LYS A 559 18.41 -22.86 23.06
C LYS A 559 17.07 -22.25 22.65
N MET A 560 16.53 -21.33 23.44
CA MET A 560 15.25 -20.67 23.18
C MET A 560 15.39 -19.65 22.04
N VAL A 561 16.43 -18.81 22.06
CA VAL A 561 16.66 -17.81 21.02
C VAL A 561 17.00 -18.45 19.67
N ASN A 562 17.82 -19.50 19.66
CA ASN A 562 18.11 -20.26 18.45
C ASN A 562 16.85 -20.91 17.87
N ALA A 563 15.91 -21.36 18.71
CA ALA A 563 14.62 -21.87 18.25
C ALA A 563 13.76 -20.78 17.61
N ILE A 564 13.71 -19.57 18.20
CA ILE A 564 13.02 -18.40 17.63
C ILE A 564 13.58 -18.07 16.24
N PHE A 565 14.90 -17.92 16.13
CA PHE A 565 15.53 -17.63 14.83
C PHE A 565 15.25 -18.75 13.83
N LYS A 566 15.39 -20.02 14.24
CA LYS A 566 15.16 -21.17 13.37
C LYS A 566 13.74 -21.18 12.82
N GLU A 567 12.72 -20.97 13.64
CA GLU A 567 11.33 -20.95 13.18
C GLU A 567 11.06 -19.86 12.13
N CYS A 568 11.62 -18.66 12.35
CA CYS A 568 11.53 -17.55 11.39
C CYS A 568 12.24 -17.87 10.07
N ILE A 569 13.45 -18.44 10.14
CA ILE A 569 14.25 -18.80 8.96
C ILE A 569 13.64 -19.99 8.22
N ASP A 570 13.07 -20.98 8.91
CA ASP A 570 12.40 -22.13 8.31
C ASP A 570 11.16 -21.69 7.52
N THR A 571 10.39 -20.73 8.07
CA THR A 571 9.29 -20.08 7.35
C THR A 571 9.79 -19.41 6.06
N LEU A 572 10.95 -18.74 6.14
CA LEU A 572 11.61 -18.16 4.97
C LEU A 572 11.99 -19.20 3.90
N CYS A 573 12.67 -20.26 4.33
CA CYS A 573 13.09 -21.32 3.43
C CYS A 573 11.89 -22.03 2.79
N LYS A 574 10.81 -22.24 3.56
CA LYS A 574 9.59 -22.88 3.05
C LYS A 574 8.98 -22.11 1.88
N ASN A 575 8.72 -20.81 2.00
CA ASN A 575 8.08 -20.10 0.88
C ASN A 575 9.03 -19.93 -0.31
N ILE A 576 10.34 -19.79 -0.10
CA ILE A 576 11.32 -19.80 -1.22
C ILE A 576 11.25 -21.15 -1.94
N LYS A 577 11.22 -22.27 -1.21
CA LYS A 577 11.10 -23.61 -1.78
C LYS A 577 9.77 -23.82 -2.51
N ASP A 578 8.65 -23.36 -1.93
CA ASP A 578 7.33 -23.44 -2.57
C ASP A 578 7.28 -22.62 -3.86
N LEU A 579 7.97 -21.47 -3.91
CA LEU A 579 8.12 -20.67 -5.12
C LEU A 579 8.99 -21.35 -6.16
N LEU A 580 10.12 -21.96 -5.79
CA LEU A 580 10.99 -22.70 -6.70
C LEU A 580 10.33 -23.98 -7.25
N GLY A 581 9.35 -24.53 -6.53
CA GLY A 581 8.56 -25.68 -6.97
C GLY A 581 7.45 -25.35 -7.97
N LYS A 582 7.29 -24.09 -8.38
CA LYS A 582 6.35 -23.71 -9.45
C LYS A 582 6.94 -24.01 -10.82
N LYS A 583 6.08 -24.35 -11.77
CA LYS A 583 6.49 -24.69 -13.14
C LYS A 583 7.24 -23.54 -13.81
N GLU A 584 6.82 -22.31 -13.56
CA GLU A 584 7.37 -21.10 -14.15
C GLU A 584 8.79 -20.78 -13.65
N THR A 585 9.17 -21.31 -12.49
CA THR A 585 10.41 -21.01 -11.77
C THR A 585 11.29 -22.25 -11.57
N GLU A 586 10.94 -23.39 -12.15
CA GLU A 586 11.68 -24.65 -11.99
C GLU A 586 13.13 -24.58 -12.51
N ASP A 587 13.37 -23.72 -13.51
CA ASP A 587 14.69 -23.48 -14.12
C ASP A 587 15.50 -22.38 -13.38
N VAL A 588 15.02 -21.86 -12.25
CA VAL A 588 15.77 -20.87 -11.47
C VAL A 588 17.03 -21.52 -10.90
N SER A 589 18.17 -20.91 -11.19
CA SER A 589 19.49 -21.45 -10.80
C SER A 589 20.18 -20.64 -9.71
N SER A 590 19.69 -19.43 -9.41
CA SER A 590 20.34 -18.51 -8.49
C SER A 590 19.35 -17.75 -7.61
N LEU A 591 19.74 -17.53 -6.35
CA LEU A 591 19.10 -16.60 -5.42
C LEU A 591 20.05 -15.43 -5.16
N ILE A 592 19.58 -14.21 -5.32
CA ILE A 592 20.31 -13.00 -4.98
C ILE A 592 19.65 -12.39 -3.74
N MET A 593 20.38 -12.40 -2.63
CA MET A 593 19.87 -11.98 -1.32
C MET A 593 20.25 -10.53 -1.06
N VAL A 594 19.28 -9.66 -0.83
CA VAL A 594 19.48 -8.22 -0.57
C VAL A 594 18.73 -7.80 0.70
N GLY A 595 18.88 -6.55 1.13
CA GLY A 595 18.23 -6.03 2.33
C GLY A 595 19.01 -6.33 3.61
N GLY A 596 18.76 -5.55 4.67
CA GLY A 596 19.56 -5.60 5.90
C GLY A 596 19.53 -6.95 6.62
N TYR A 597 18.40 -7.68 6.57
CA TYR A 597 18.28 -8.98 7.24
C TYR A 597 19.09 -10.09 6.52
N SER A 598 19.45 -9.89 5.24
CA SER A 598 20.31 -10.83 4.51
C SER A 598 21.74 -10.93 5.08
N SER A 599 22.17 -9.98 5.91
CA SER A 599 23.46 -9.99 6.60
C SER A 599 23.51 -10.95 7.80
N CYS A 600 22.37 -11.52 8.22
CA CYS A 600 22.32 -12.45 9.35
C CYS A 600 23.08 -13.76 9.06
N THR A 601 24.11 -14.07 9.84
CA THR A 601 25.01 -15.21 9.60
C THR A 601 24.32 -16.56 9.70
N LEU A 602 23.40 -16.75 10.66
CA LEU A 602 22.61 -17.98 10.77
C LEU A 602 21.66 -18.15 9.59
N LEU A 603 21.04 -17.06 9.13
CA LEU A 603 20.20 -17.08 7.93
C LEU A 603 21.03 -17.54 6.72
N GLN A 604 22.21 -16.94 6.51
CA GLN A 604 23.09 -17.32 5.40
C GLN A 604 23.51 -18.80 5.46
N LYS A 605 23.87 -19.29 6.64
CA LYS A 605 24.22 -20.70 6.86
C LYS A 605 23.05 -21.63 6.54
N THR A 606 21.87 -21.33 7.08
CA THR A 606 20.67 -22.16 6.91
C THR A 606 20.22 -22.20 5.45
N LEU A 607 20.23 -21.06 4.76
CA LEU A 607 19.91 -20.99 3.34
C LEU A 607 20.88 -21.83 2.50
N LYS A 608 22.18 -21.76 2.79
CA LYS A 608 23.19 -22.56 2.10
C LYS A 608 23.00 -24.06 2.28
N ASP A 609 22.62 -24.49 3.49
CA ASP A 609 22.34 -25.91 3.78
C ASP A 609 21.04 -26.37 3.09
N MET A 610 20.01 -25.52 3.09
CA MET A 610 18.69 -25.83 2.52
C MET A 610 18.65 -25.84 0.99
N PHE A 611 19.43 -24.97 0.34
CA PHE A 611 19.42 -24.77 -1.11
C PHE A 611 20.79 -25.10 -1.72
N SER A 612 21.34 -26.27 -1.38
CA SER A 612 22.68 -26.67 -1.84
C SER A 612 22.83 -26.79 -3.37
N ASP A 613 21.73 -27.08 -4.08
CA ASP A 613 21.69 -27.15 -5.55
C ASP A 613 21.50 -25.78 -6.23
N ILE A 614 21.23 -24.72 -5.46
CA ILE A 614 20.96 -23.39 -5.97
C ILE A 614 22.07 -22.45 -5.55
N LYS A 615 22.52 -21.62 -6.48
CA LYS A 615 23.59 -20.68 -6.21
C LYS A 615 23.06 -19.48 -5.42
N ILE A 616 23.56 -19.27 -4.21
CA ILE A 616 23.19 -18.11 -3.39
C ILE A 616 24.25 -17.01 -3.51
N ILE A 617 23.81 -15.78 -3.77
CA ILE A 617 24.66 -14.63 -4.06
C ILE A 617 24.31 -13.50 -3.10
N TYR A 618 25.35 -12.88 -2.54
CA TYR A 618 25.25 -11.72 -1.68
C TYR A 618 26.05 -10.57 -2.30
N PRO A 619 25.43 -9.41 -2.56
CA PRO A 619 26.18 -8.20 -2.91
C PRO A 619 27.08 -7.76 -1.74
N PRO A 620 28.12 -6.94 -1.99
CA PRO A 620 29.01 -6.48 -0.92
C PRO A 620 28.28 -5.75 0.22
N ASP A 621 27.30 -4.91 -0.13
CA ASP A 621 26.50 -4.14 0.82
C ASP A 621 24.99 -4.41 0.57
N PRO A 622 24.44 -5.55 1.04
CA PRO A 622 23.05 -5.91 0.78
C PRO A 622 22.05 -4.85 1.24
N GLU A 623 22.36 -4.16 2.32
CA GLU A 623 21.55 -3.13 2.94
C GLU A 623 21.35 -1.88 2.07
N THR A 624 22.32 -1.51 1.23
CA THR A 624 22.25 -0.32 0.36
C THR A 624 21.97 -0.65 -1.10
N THR A 625 21.77 -1.94 -1.41
CA THR A 625 21.65 -2.42 -2.79
C THR A 625 20.38 -1.90 -3.48
N VAL A 626 19.26 -1.83 -2.74
CA VAL A 626 17.98 -1.30 -3.23
C VAL A 626 18.12 0.17 -3.60
N ILE A 627 18.58 1.02 -2.66
CA ILE A 627 18.69 2.46 -2.88
C ILE A 627 19.68 2.81 -4.00
N LYS A 628 20.83 2.14 -4.08
CA LYS A 628 21.79 2.31 -5.19
C LYS A 628 21.16 1.93 -6.53
N GLY A 629 20.43 0.82 -6.54
CA GLY A 629 19.67 0.35 -7.70
C GLY A 629 18.60 1.33 -8.16
N ALA A 630 17.91 1.98 -7.22
CA ALA A 630 16.86 2.96 -7.52
C ALA A 630 17.43 4.20 -8.21
N VAL A 631 18.59 4.71 -7.75
CA VAL A 631 19.29 5.83 -8.41
C VAL A 631 19.71 5.44 -9.83
N ILE A 632 20.30 4.26 -10.02
CA ILE A 632 20.70 3.76 -11.35
C ILE A 632 19.47 3.66 -12.27
N MET A 633 18.38 3.04 -11.78
CA MET A 633 17.14 2.89 -12.56
C MET A 633 16.52 4.23 -12.93
N GLY A 634 16.60 5.24 -12.06
CA GLY A 634 16.14 6.58 -12.36
C GLY A 634 16.90 7.26 -13.51
N HIS A 635 18.17 6.90 -13.74
CA HIS A 635 18.93 7.37 -14.91
C HIS A 635 18.65 6.56 -16.19
N MET A 636 18.21 5.30 -16.04
CA MET A 636 17.98 4.40 -17.17
C MET A 636 16.67 4.71 -17.91
N ASN A 637 16.65 4.36 -19.21
CA ASN A 637 15.43 4.32 -20.00
C ASN A 637 15.01 2.85 -20.13
N THR A 638 13.93 2.44 -19.47
CA THR A 638 13.34 1.07 -19.54
C THR A 638 14.29 -0.10 -19.23
N PRO A 639 14.81 -0.24 -18.00
CA PRO A 639 15.60 -1.42 -17.63
C PRO A 639 14.78 -2.72 -17.56
N ILE A 640 13.47 -2.61 -17.32
CA ILE A 640 12.52 -3.72 -17.26
C ILE A 640 11.76 -3.78 -18.59
N ALA A 641 11.80 -4.93 -19.24
CA ALA A 641 11.13 -5.14 -20.52
C ALA A 641 9.68 -5.59 -20.34
N ARG A 642 9.43 -6.52 -19.39
CA ARG A 642 8.11 -7.13 -19.21
C ARG A 642 7.80 -7.43 -17.75
N ARG A 643 6.55 -7.19 -17.36
CA ARG A 643 5.93 -7.63 -16.09
C ARG A 643 4.74 -8.53 -16.36
N LEU A 644 4.12 -9.08 -15.32
CA LEU A 644 2.89 -9.85 -15.43
C LEU A 644 1.70 -9.06 -14.88
N ALA A 645 0.55 -9.17 -15.54
CA ALA A 645 -0.69 -8.54 -15.11
C ALA A 645 -1.18 -9.13 -13.78
N ARG A 646 -1.51 -8.26 -12.82
CA ARG A 646 -2.01 -8.67 -11.49
C ARG A 646 -3.51 -8.91 -11.45
N TYR A 647 -4.22 -8.22 -12.32
CA TYR A 647 -5.66 -8.27 -12.48
C TYR A 647 -6.02 -8.65 -13.91
N HIS A 648 -7.26 -9.11 -14.09
CA HIS A 648 -7.90 -8.97 -15.38
C HIS A 648 -8.27 -7.50 -15.55
N TYR A 649 -7.93 -6.89 -16.68
CA TYR A 649 -8.33 -5.54 -16.99
C TYR A 649 -9.24 -5.53 -18.22
N GLY A 650 -10.27 -4.70 -18.14
CA GLY A 650 -11.33 -4.68 -19.14
C GLY A 650 -12.15 -3.41 -19.09
N ILE A 651 -13.22 -3.39 -19.88
CA ILE A 651 -14.21 -2.31 -19.92
C ILE A 651 -15.61 -2.87 -19.68
N ALA A 652 -16.52 -2.00 -19.25
CA ALA A 652 -17.95 -2.28 -19.31
C ALA A 652 -18.42 -2.22 -20.77
N ILE A 653 -19.16 -3.24 -21.21
CA ILE A 653 -19.86 -3.25 -22.50
C ILE A 653 -21.33 -3.52 -22.23
N ASN A 654 -22.22 -2.68 -22.77
CA ASN A 654 -23.65 -2.98 -22.73
C ASN A 654 -24.01 -3.80 -23.98
N SER A 655 -24.55 -5.00 -23.79
CA SER A 655 -24.89 -5.93 -24.89
C SER A 655 -26.05 -5.44 -25.75
N GLU A 656 -26.84 -4.48 -25.26
CA GLU A 656 -27.92 -3.83 -26.00
C GLU A 656 -27.74 -2.30 -25.99
N LEU A 657 -27.28 -1.77 -27.14
CA LEU A 657 -27.40 -0.37 -27.57
C LEU A 657 -26.73 0.71 -26.68
N ASP A 658 -25.74 1.37 -27.28
CA ASP A 658 -25.60 2.83 -27.21
C ASP A 658 -26.97 3.54 -27.27
N LEU A 659 -27.61 3.78 -26.14
CA LEU A 659 -28.74 4.69 -26.05
C LEU A 659 -28.20 6.07 -25.66
N VAL A 660 -27.82 6.79 -26.73
CA VAL A 660 -27.96 8.23 -26.95
C VAL A 660 -28.35 9.02 -25.68
N GLU A 661 -27.45 9.84 -25.15
CA GLU A 661 -27.85 11.04 -24.41
C GLU A 661 -28.56 11.97 -25.41
N SER A 662 -29.86 11.75 -25.65
CA SER A 662 -30.66 12.70 -26.40
C SER A 662 -30.96 13.86 -25.47
N PHE A 663 -30.35 15.01 -25.78
CA PHE A 663 -30.72 16.32 -25.26
C PHE A 663 -32.23 16.53 -25.51
N ASN A 664 -33.06 16.24 -24.50
CA ASN A 664 -34.39 16.79 -24.22
C ASN A 664 -35.14 15.91 -23.20
N GLY A 665 -34.74 15.96 -21.93
CA GLY A 665 -35.62 15.81 -20.76
C GLY A 665 -36.59 14.62 -20.71
N SER A 666 -36.33 13.51 -21.39
CA SER A 666 -37.15 12.30 -21.32
C SER A 666 -36.22 11.12 -21.07
N LEU A 667 -36.47 10.44 -19.95
CA LEU A 667 -35.75 9.23 -19.53
C LEU A 667 -35.83 8.21 -20.67
N ALA A 668 -34.69 7.84 -21.25
CA ALA A 668 -34.57 6.61 -22.01
C ALA A 668 -34.96 5.45 -21.07
N GLU A 669 -35.79 4.52 -21.54
CA GLU A 669 -36.12 3.31 -20.80
C GLU A 669 -34.82 2.59 -20.43
N GLN A 670 -34.49 2.55 -19.14
CA GLN A 670 -33.39 1.73 -18.63
C GLN A 670 -33.72 0.27 -18.96
N THR A 671 -32.92 -0.34 -19.83
CA THR A 671 -32.87 -1.79 -19.89
C THR A 671 -32.21 -2.30 -18.62
N ASP A 672 -32.86 -3.24 -17.93
CA ASP A 672 -32.40 -3.89 -16.68
C ASP A 672 -31.15 -4.78 -16.88
N THR A 673 -30.46 -4.67 -18.02
CA THR A 673 -29.32 -5.52 -18.38
C THR A 673 -28.04 -4.97 -17.78
N GLU A 674 -27.47 -5.74 -16.85
CA GLU A 674 -26.20 -5.45 -16.22
C GLU A 674 -25.05 -5.40 -17.25
N PRO A 675 -24.15 -4.39 -17.22
CA PRO A 675 -23.05 -4.31 -18.16
C PRO A 675 -22.09 -5.52 -18.05
N GLU A 676 -21.70 -6.06 -19.20
CA GLU A 676 -20.73 -7.15 -19.30
C GLU A 676 -19.31 -6.65 -19.03
N PHE A 677 -18.51 -7.45 -18.33
CA PHE A 677 -17.08 -7.18 -18.15
C PHE A 677 -16.28 -7.81 -19.30
N HIS A 678 -15.82 -6.97 -20.22
CA HIS A 678 -14.98 -7.43 -21.31
C HIS A 678 -13.49 -7.29 -20.98
N ALA A 679 -12.89 -8.37 -20.51
CA ALA A 679 -11.45 -8.44 -20.23
C ALA A 679 -10.63 -8.60 -21.51
N PHE A 680 -9.75 -7.62 -21.79
CA PHE A 680 -8.80 -7.67 -22.90
C PHE A 680 -7.34 -7.79 -22.44
N ILE A 681 -7.07 -7.68 -21.13
CA ILE A 681 -5.83 -8.14 -20.49
C ILE A 681 -6.23 -9.12 -19.40
N LYS A 682 -5.69 -10.34 -19.44
CA LYS A 682 -5.94 -11.35 -18.42
C LYS A 682 -4.84 -11.32 -17.37
N LYS A 683 -5.19 -11.69 -16.15
CA LYS A 683 -4.23 -11.92 -15.07
C LYS A 683 -3.16 -12.90 -15.55
N LEU A 684 -1.90 -12.58 -15.25
CA LEU A 684 -0.67 -13.24 -15.73
C LEU A 684 -0.32 -13.01 -17.20
N ASP A 685 -1.07 -12.22 -17.96
CA ASP A 685 -0.63 -11.83 -19.30
C ASP A 685 0.66 -10.98 -19.20
N PRO A 686 1.62 -11.19 -20.10
CA PRO A 686 2.85 -10.41 -20.14
C PRO A 686 2.57 -8.97 -20.58
N ILE A 687 2.87 -8.03 -19.71
CA ILE A 687 2.78 -6.59 -19.94
C ILE A 687 4.15 -6.08 -20.38
N LYS A 688 4.23 -5.56 -21.60
CA LYS A 688 5.42 -4.84 -22.06
C LYS A 688 5.41 -3.43 -21.47
N VAL A 689 6.47 -3.10 -20.73
CA VAL A 689 6.62 -1.79 -20.09
C VAL A 689 6.85 -0.71 -21.16
N ASN A 690 6.20 0.43 -20.99
CA ASN A 690 6.19 1.58 -21.90
C ASN A 690 5.67 1.25 -23.31
N ASP A 691 4.69 0.36 -23.41
CA ASP A 691 3.98 0.04 -24.67
C ASP A 691 2.46 -0.05 -24.45
N VAL A 692 1.73 -0.15 -25.56
CA VAL A 692 0.30 -0.50 -25.55
C VAL A 692 0.18 -2.00 -25.33
N ILE A 693 -0.62 -2.38 -24.33
CA ILE A 693 -0.70 -3.76 -23.86
C ILE A 693 -1.71 -4.55 -24.69
N ALA A 694 -2.91 -3.97 -24.86
CA ALA A 694 -4.02 -4.58 -25.56
C ALA A 694 -5.00 -3.51 -26.03
N GLU A 695 -5.76 -3.82 -27.07
CA GLU A 695 -6.73 -2.92 -27.70
C GLU A 695 -8.03 -3.68 -27.99
N TYR A 696 -9.17 -3.04 -27.79
CA TYR A 696 -10.50 -3.53 -28.08
C TYR A 696 -11.27 -2.50 -28.91
N ASP A 697 -11.99 -2.96 -29.91
CA ASP A 697 -12.77 -2.10 -30.80
C ASP A 697 -14.18 -1.89 -30.22
N VAL A 698 -14.51 -0.65 -29.90
CA VAL A 698 -15.80 -0.21 -29.37
C VAL A 698 -16.56 0.50 -30.49
N PRO A 699 -17.71 -0.03 -30.95
CA PRO A 699 -18.55 0.66 -31.92
C PRO A 699 -19.14 1.93 -31.31
N VAL A 700 -19.36 2.96 -32.14
CA VAL A 700 -19.99 4.21 -31.70
C VAL A 700 -21.22 4.46 -32.55
N SER A 701 -22.36 4.63 -31.89
CA SER A 701 -23.62 4.87 -32.57
C SER A 701 -23.72 6.28 -33.14
N SER A 702 -24.37 6.37 -34.31
CA SER A 702 -24.57 7.63 -35.02
C SER A 702 -25.39 8.62 -34.20
N GLY A 703 -24.94 9.88 -34.23
CA GLY A 703 -25.53 10.97 -33.44
C GLY A 703 -25.01 11.10 -32.01
N GLN A 704 -24.17 10.19 -31.50
CA GLN A 704 -23.54 10.37 -30.18
C GLN A 704 -22.56 11.58 -30.22
N GLU A 705 -22.69 12.49 -29.26
CA GLU A 705 -21.72 13.60 -29.11
C GLU A 705 -20.65 13.30 -28.06
N LYS A 706 -20.93 12.34 -27.18
CA LYS A 706 -20.06 11.93 -26.08
C LYS A 706 -20.05 10.42 -25.96
N VAL A 707 -18.87 9.86 -25.70
CA VAL A 707 -18.68 8.45 -25.34
C VAL A 707 -17.99 8.39 -23.99
N ILE A 708 -18.54 7.60 -23.07
CA ILE A 708 -17.98 7.34 -21.75
C ILE A 708 -17.57 5.87 -21.71
N ILE A 709 -16.28 5.62 -21.53
CA ILE A 709 -15.74 4.27 -21.37
C ILE A 709 -15.32 4.09 -19.93
N GLU A 710 -15.95 3.15 -19.25
CA GLU A 710 -15.58 2.75 -17.90
C GLU A 710 -14.59 1.59 -17.94
N VAL A 711 -13.49 1.74 -17.19
CA VAL A 711 -12.40 0.78 -17.16
C VAL A 711 -12.43 0.07 -15.82
N TYR A 712 -12.29 -1.24 -15.85
CA TYR A 712 -12.41 -2.11 -14.68
C TYR A 712 -11.17 -2.99 -14.51
N ALA A 713 -10.89 -3.34 -13.25
CA ALA A 713 -9.92 -4.36 -12.88
C ALA A 713 -10.58 -5.43 -12.00
N SER A 714 -10.20 -6.69 -12.21
CA SER A 714 -10.70 -7.80 -11.41
C SER A 714 -9.60 -8.69 -10.83
N ASP A 715 -9.71 -9.02 -9.54
CA ASP A 715 -8.75 -9.86 -8.79
C ASP A 715 -9.08 -11.36 -8.80
N SER A 716 -10.19 -11.74 -9.41
CA SER A 716 -10.66 -13.11 -9.57
C SER A 716 -9.66 -14.02 -10.33
N ASN A 717 -9.83 -15.32 -10.16
CA ASN A 717 -9.01 -16.31 -10.89
C ASN A 717 -9.36 -16.37 -12.38
N VAL A 718 -10.64 -16.14 -12.73
CA VAL A 718 -11.15 -16.08 -14.09
C VAL A 718 -11.90 -14.76 -14.29
N PRO A 719 -11.83 -14.12 -15.46
CA PRO A 719 -12.56 -12.87 -15.69
C PRO A 719 -14.05 -13.04 -15.36
N PRO A 720 -14.66 -12.14 -14.56
CA PRO A 720 -16.09 -12.16 -14.31
C PRO A 720 -16.86 -11.89 -15.61
N ALA A 721 -18.12 -12.31 -15.66
CA ALA A 721 -18.98 -12.05 -16.83
C ALA A 721 -19.51 -10.61 -16.85
N VAL A 722 -19.67 -10.00 -15.67
CA VAL A 722 -20.34 -8.72 -15.47
C VAL A 722 -19.54 -7.81 -14.55
N VAL A 723 -19.80 -6.50 -14.63
CA VAL A 723 -19.02 -5.51 -13.87
C VAL A 723 -19.45 -5.34 -12.41
N SER A 724 -20.64 -5.79 -12.00
CA SER A 724 -21.06 -5.72 -10.58
C SER A 724 -20.52 -6.87 -9.72
N ASP A 725 -19.78 -7.81 -10.32
CA ASP A 725 -19.11 -8.88 -9.57
C ASP A 725 -18.26 -8.29 -8.46
N ALA A 726 -18.33 -8.87 -7.25
CA ALA A 726 -17.63 -8.35 -6.07
C ALA A 726 -16.10 -8.31 -6.21
N HIS A 727 -15.54 -9.08 -7.16
CA HIS A 727 -14.13 -9.06 -7.51
C HIS A 727 -13.80 -8.06 -8.62
N CYS A 728 -14.77 -7.32 -9.14
CA CYS A 728 -14.59 -6.30 -10.16
C CYS A 728 -14.69 -4.91 -9.53
N ARG A 729 -13.76 -4.03 -9.88
CA ARG A 729 -13.79 -2.63 -9.45
C ARG A 729 -13.58 -1.71 -10.63
N LYS A 730 -14.36 -0.63 -10.67
CA LYS A 730 -14.11 0.47 -11.61
C LYS A 730 -12.81 1.14 -11.19
N ILE A 731 -11.90 1.32 -12.15
CA ILE A 731 -10.58 1.92 -11.93
C ILE A 731 -10.37 3.16 -12.76
N GLY A 732 -11.35 3.61 -13.54
CA GLY A 732 -11.19 4.82 -14.33
C GLY A 732 -12.32 5.02 -15.32
N THR A 733 -12.35 6.22 -15.88
CA THR A 733 -13.30 6.61 -16.91
C THR A 733 -12.57 7.41 -17.99
N ILE A 734 -12.81 7.09 -19.26
CA ILE A 734 -12.40 7.92 -20.40
C ILE A 734 -13.64 8.61 -20.94
N ARG A 735 -13.62 9.94 -20.96
CA ARG A 735 -14.70 10.77 -21.53
C ARG A 735 -14.22 11.35 -22.86
N ILE A 736 -14.96 11.07 -23.93
CA ILE A 736 -14.59 11.43 -25.30
C ILE A 736 -15.69 12.30 -25.88
N LYS A 737 -15.35 13.53 -26.28
CA LYS A 737 -16.23 14.38 -27.09
C LYS A 737 -15.99 14.07 -28.55
N MET A 738 -17.02 13.55 -29.22
CA MET A 738 -16.96 13.15 -30.61
C MET A 738 -17.43 14.29 -31.53
N SER A 739 -16.90 14.31 -32.76
CA SER A 739 -17.26 15.29 -33.78
C SER A 739 -17.21 14.61 -35.14
N ASN A 740 -18.31 14.68 -35.91
CA ASN A 740 -18.49 14.02 -37.20
C ASN A 740 -18.56 12.48 -37.13
N ILE A 741 -19.48 11.93 -36.34
CA ILE A 741 -19.73 10.48 -36.27
C ILE A 741 -20.53 10.01 -37.50
N SER A 742 -19.99 9.01 -38.21
CA SER A 742 -20.76 8.16 -39.13
C SER A 742 -21.01 6.79 -38.49
N ASP A 743 -21.97 6.02 -39.02
CA ASP A 743 -22.29 4.66 -38.54
C ASP A 743 -21.06 3.70 -38.48
N ASP A 744 -20.02 3.97 -39.28
CA ASP A 744 -18.77 3.19 -39.30
C ASP A 744 -17.71 3.66 -38.28
N THR A 745 -18.05 4.57 -37.36
CA THR A 745 -17.05 5.11 -36.41
C THR A 745 -16.71 4.09 -35.33
N MET A 746 -15.45 3.67 -35.28
CA MET A 746 -14.93 2.76 -34.26
C MET A 746 -13.92 3.48 -33.36
N LEU A 747 -14.10 3.30 -32.06
CA LEU A 747 -13.10 3.64 -31.06
C LEU A 747 -12.25 2.42 -30.76
N LYS A 748 -10.97 2.65 -30.49
CA LYS A 748 -10.04 1.64 -30.05
C LYS A 748 -9.59 1.95 -28.64
N VAL A 749 -10.03 1.15 -27.70
CA VAL A 749 -9.74 1.31 -26.28
C VAL A 749 -8.65 0.34 -25.88
N GLY A 750 -7.68 0.80 -25.09
CA GLY A 750 -6.63 -0.06 -24.59
C GLY A 750 -6.10 0.41 -23.24
N MET A 751 -5.08 -0.29 -22.79
CA MET A 751 -4.29 0.11 -21.64
C MET A 751 -2.81 0.15 -22.00
N SER A 752 -2.11 0.99 -21.27
CA SER A 752 -0.66 1.12 -21.34
C SER A 752 -0.08 1.06 -19.94
N CYS A 753 1.19 0.66 -19.86
CA CYS A 753 1.95 0.68 -18.62
C CYS A 753 3.15 1.62 -18.81
N ASP A 754 3.21 2.71 -18.06
CA ASP A 754 4.34 3.65 -18.03
C ASP A 754 5.10 3.47 -16.72
N GLY A 755 6.31 2.89 -16.77
CA GLY A 755 6.98 2.46 -15.56
C GLY A 755 6.12 1.46 -14.82
N THR A 756 5.64 1.78 -13.61
CA THR A 756 4.76 0.95 -12.77
C THR A 756 3.28 1.37 -12.83
N GLU A 757 2.93 2.39 -13.61
CA GLU A 757 1.61 2.99 -13.64
C GLU A 757 0.80 2.57 -14.86
N PHE A 758 -0.51 2.39 -14.68
CA PHE A 758 -1.43 2.07 -15.76
C PHE A 758 -2.20 3.31 -16.21
N LYS A 759 -2.34 3.46 -17.54
CA LYS A 759 -3.21 4.48 -18.14
C LYS A 759 -4.14 3.82 -19.14
N ALA A 760 -5.42 4.18 -19.05
CA ALA A 760 -6.40 3.79 -20.04
C ALA A 760 -6.39 4.79 -21.19
N VAL A 761 -6.55 4.29 -22.40
CA VAL A 761 -6.37 5.07 -23.62
C VAL A 761 -7.45 4.71 -24.61
N ALA A 762 -8.00 5.70 -25.29
CA ALA A 762 -8.96 5.50 -26.36
C ALA A 762 -8.55 6.28 -27.60
N ARG A 763 -8.80 5.73 -28.78
CA ARG A 763 -8.44 6.33 -30.05
C ARG A 763 -9.62 6.28 -31.01
N ASP A 764 -9.87 7.39 -31.67
CA ASP A 764 -10.77 7.47 -32.82
C ASP A 764 -10.02 7.06 -34.08
N TYR A 765 -10.49 6.01 -34.77
CA TYR A 765 -9.86 5.51 -35.98
C TYR A 765 -10.01 6.48 -37.17
N THR A 766 -11.12 7.20 -37.23
CA THR A 766 -11.49 8.10 -38.33
C THR A 766 -10.68 9.39 -38.28
N THR A 767 -10.50 9.95 -37.08
CA THR A 767 -9.77 11.23 -36.92
C THR A 767 -8.32 11.06 -36.49
N GLY A 768 -7.94 9.90 -35.95
CA GLY A 768 -6.62 9.67 -35.35
C GLY A 768 -6.44 10.34 -33.99
N ARG A 769 -7.47 11.02 -33.45
CA ARG A 769 -7.40 11.65 -32.13
C ARG A 769 -7.32 10.60 -31.03
N CYS A 770 -6.53 10.90 -30.00
CA CYS A 770 -6.30 10.04 -28.86
C CYS A 770 -6.78 10.74 -27.58
N PHE A 771 -7.37 9.96 -26.69
CA PHE A 771 -7.91 10.38 -25.40
C PHE A 771 -7.29 9.47 -24.34
N ALA A 772 -6.93 10.03 -23.18
CA ALA A 772 -6.34 9.26 -22.08
C ALA A 772 -7.15 9.50 -20.81
N GLY A 773 -7.39 8.43 -20.07
CA GLY A 773 -7.92 8.46 -18.71
C GLY A 773 -6.87 7.92 -17.75
N ILE A 774 -6.73 8.55 -16.59
CA ILE A 774 -5.88 8.04 -15.51
C ILE A 774 -6.64 6.93 -14.80
N CYS A 775 -5.98 5.80 -14.58
CA CYS A 775 -6.54 4.74 -13.75
C CYS A 775 -6.34 5.08 -12.27
N ARG A 776 -7.42 5.20 -11.50
CA ARG A 776 -7.44 5.45 -10.06
C ARG A 776 -7.96 4.20 -9.34
N PHE A 777 -7.11 3.63 -8.51
CA PHE A 777 -7.32 2.43 -7.70
C PHE A 777 -7.62 2.74 -6.22
N LEU A 778 -7.65 4.02 -5.83
CA LEU A 778 -7.95 4.51 -4.47
C LEU A 778 -9.35 5.13 -4.30
N GLU A 779 -10.11 5.24 -5.39
CA GLU A 779 -11.47 5.80 -5.41
C GLU A 779 -12.54 4.80 -4.98
#